data_AF-A0A8J9RX51-F1
#
_entry.id   AF-A0A8J9RX51-F1
#
_cell.length_a   1.000
_cell.length_b   1.000
_cell.length_c   1.000
_cell.angle_alpha   90.00
_cell.angle_beta   90.00
_cell.angle_gamma   90.00
#
_symmetry.space_group_name_H-M   'P 1'
#
loop_
_entity.id
_entity.type
_entity.pdbx_description
1 polymer ?
#
loop_
_entity_poly.entity_id
_entity_poly.type
_entity_poly.pdbx_seq_one_letter_code
_entity_poly.pdbx_strand_id
1 'polypeptide(L)'
;MGLPSSFVTSLSTCNIRCAGQRCSVASTSQTAGDRCASFPLARPFVEHKVLLLHASLAQTRKGVGRRVFEEQDRWSLAAASVDVTASMDFSGGLSIDFDNNTDPDATVVTITGPDQHNLLLRLTAALNSLGLNVVSASISSSDDGTVLDVFRVTNSEDQKVPGDAWDGIRDSVLEMLAASSSRSSKPSIFGAAPAPEDQQRRQLGSAREGDAVALEVAAAEMAQAAAALVAIERSIMALTEKGADAQALAAKETERAEAAAQLERRMSAMEAVLAARRTPVAEAKPEAARGPGADLRFQAGGATASGPALGNGYEIILQGFNWESHRQSWYQVLKDKAAFMASSGITSVWLPPPSDSVSPQGYLPRDLYNLNSAYGSEGELRECLRTLHDCNLKAIADIVINHRCAHFQDEHGRWNKYGGRLPWGTNAICNNNPVFGGTGNHKTGEDYTAAPNIDHTQEFVRQDIIKWLKLLRSIGFDGFRFDFVKGYSGEFVKEYLDATVPELAFGEYWDTCEYTDGVLNYNQDAHRQRTVNWCDRTGGTSAAFDFTTKGILQEAMGRGEYWRLIDSQGRPPGLLGMWPSRAVTFIENHDTGSTLNHWPFPSSHLLEGYAYIITHPGSPCIFYDHFFAEGLGQSIRELIKIRSRLGIQCRSKVVIQKAAADVYAATIDSKIAMKVGPGDWSPDSANLQLGQKEWKLAMSGPNTAVWEAIY
;
A
#
# COMPACT_ATOMS: atom_id res chain seq x y z
N MET A 1 -50.65 38.07 -25.84
CA MET A 1 -50.77 36.59 -25.88
C MET A 1 -49.37 36.02 -25.69
N GLY A 2 -49.08 35.03 -24.84
CA GLY A 2 -49.94 34.33 -23.88
C GLY A 2 -49.08 33.60 -22.82
N LEU A 3 -48.80 34.29 -21.72
CA LEU A 3 -48.14 33.82 -20.48
C LEU A 3 -49.13 32.98 -19.60
N PRO A 4 -48.79 32.39 -18.42
CA PRO A 4 -47.51 32.39 -17.66
C PRO A 4 -47.10 31.06 -16.92
N SER A 5 -45.98 31.16 -16.18
CA SER A 5 -45.73 30.70 -14.78
C SER A 5 -46.01 29.27 -14.25
N SER A 6 -44.94 28.65 -13.73
CA SER A 6 -44.61 28.42 -12.29
C SER A 6 -45.66 28.58 -11.15
N PHE A 7 -45.23 28.10 -9.95
CA PHE A 7 -45.76 28.18 -8.57
C PHE A 7 -46.31 26.85 -7.97
N VAL A 8 -46.32 26.58 -6.65
CA VAL A 8 -45.32 26.75 -5.54
C VAL A 8 -45.96 26.30 -4.20
N THR A 9 -45.24 25.56 -3.33
CA THR A 9 -45.58 25.27 -1.89
C THR A 9 -46.91 24.53 -1.60
N SER A 10 -47.24 24.05 -0.38
CA SER A 10 -46.47 23.42 0.73
C SER A 10 -47.47 22.88 1.80
N LEU A 11 -46.98 22.04 2.73
CA LEU A 11 -47.46 21.85 4.12
C LEU A 11 -48.79 21.12 4.46
N SER A 12 -48.73 20.46 5.63
CA SER A 12 -49.80 20.27 6.65
C SER A 12 -50.83 19.12 6.59
N THR A 13 -50.40 17.98 7.16
CA THR A 13 -51.00 17.32 8.36
C THR A 13 -52.53 17.08 8.50
N CYS A 14 -52.91 15.79 8.55
CA CYS A 14 -53.78 15.18 9.58
C CYS A 14 -53.18 13.79 9.91
N ASN A 15 -52.98 13.28 11.13
CA ASN A 15 -53.46 13.55 12.51
C ASN A 15 -54.83 12.91 12.88
N ILE A 16 -54.95 12.46 14.14
CA ILE A 16 -56.17 12.13 14.93
C ILE A 16 -56.72 10.66 14.97
N ARG A 17 -56.43 10.00 16.12
CA ARG A 17 -57.26 9.08 16.98
C ARG A 17 -57.38 7.54 16.76
N CYS A 18 -56.71 6.83 17.68
CA CYS A 18 -57.26 6.08 18.83
C CYS A 18 -58.53 5.18 18.72
N ALA A 19 -58.37 3.86 18.97
CA ALA A 19 -58.99 3.05 20.05
C ALA A 19 -58.68 1.53 19.88
N GLY A 20 -58.60 0.66 20.90
CA GLY A 20 -58.44 0.87 22.35
C GLY A 20 -59.21 -0.10 23.27
N GLN A 21 -58.53 -1.07 23.90
CA GLN A 21 -58.90 -1.84 25.13
C GLN A 21 -57.64 -2.66 25.55
N ARG A 22 -57.14 -2.65 26.81
CA ARG A 22 -57.61 -3.27 28.08
C ARG A 22 -57.53 -4.82 28.05
N CYS A 23 -57.04 -5.53 29.08
CA CYS A 23 -56.78 -5.24 30.51
C CYS A 23 -55.65 -6.20 31.03
N SER A 24 -55.11 -6.19 32.28
CA SER A 24 -55.34 -5.42 33.53
C SER A 24 -54.29 -5.76 34.62
N VAL A 25 -54.00 -4.82 35.55
CA VAL A 25 -53.73 -5.04 37.02
C VAL A 25 -52.41 -5.77 37.38
N ALA A 26 -51.60 -5.43 38.42
CA ALA A 26 -51.60 -4.40 39.48
C ALA A 26 -50.18 -4.33 40.13
N SER A 27 -49.77 -3.37 40.98
CA SER A 27 -50.26 -2.02 41.34
C SER A 27 -49.23 -1.28 42.22
N THR A 28 -49.50 0.00 42.54
CA THR A 28 -49.13 0.75 43.78
C THR A 28 -47.63 1.01 44.12
N SER A 29 -47.21 2.20 44.59
CA SER A 29 -47.88 3.52 44.69
C SER A 29 -46.96 4.62 45.25
N GLN A 30 -47.06 5.85 44.68
CA GLN A 30 -47.00 7.17 45.38
C GLN A 30 -45.67 7.59 46.08
N THR A 31 -45.32 8.88 46.30
CA THR A 31 -46.00 10.17 46.07
C THR A 31 -45.01 11.33 45.78
N ALA A 32 -45.57 12.44 45.27
CA ALA A 32 -45.09 13.84 45.26
C ALA A 32 -44.44 14.35 46.57
N GLY A 33 -43.71 15.48 46.67
CA GLY A 33 -43.35 16.63 45.79
C GLY A 33 -42.36 17.56 46.54
N ASP A 34 -42.13 18.88 46.31
CA ASP A 34 -42.53 19.89 45.31
C ASP A 34 -41.62 21.18 45.47
N ARG A 35 -41.55 22.07 44.46
CA ARG A 35 -41.06 23.50 44.47
C ARG A 35 -39.64 23.95 44.97
N CYS A 36 -38.91 24.57 44.02
CA CYS A 36 -38.21 25.90 44.04
C CYS A 36 -36.97 26.28 44.91
N ALA A 37 -36.09 27.09 44.26
CA ALA A 37 -35.27 28.23 44.77
C ALA A 37 -33.74 28.11 45.08
N SER A 38 -32.92 28.44 44.06
CA SER A 38 -31.70 29.31 44.07
C SER A 38 -30.54 29.20 45.10
N PHE A 39 -29.34 28.83 44.58
CA PHE A 39 -27.97 29.40 44.76
C PHE A 39 -27.37 29.74 46.17
N PRO A 40 -26.02 29.89 46.32
CA PRO A 40 -24.87 29.13 45.76
C PRO A 40 -23.79 28.78 46.82
N LEU A 41 -22.74 28.00 46.50
CA LEU A 41 -21.31 28.28 46.83
C LEU A 41 -20.29 27.19 46.41
N ALA A 42 -19.01 27.61 46.35
CA ALA A 42 -17.74 26.84 46.35
C ALA A 42 -17.27 26.09 45.07
N ARG A 43 -15.94 26.13 44.87
CA ARG A 43 -15.04 25.65 43.77
C ARG A 43 -13.91 24.81 44.42
N PRO A 44 -12.94 24.12 43.74
CA PRO A 44 -12.29 24.33 42.42
C PRO A 44 -12.45 23.14 41.42
N PHE A 45 -12.25 23.26 40.08
CA PHE A 45 -11.04 23.58 39.28
C PHE A 45 -9.93 22.49 39.38
N VAL A 46 -9.22 22.05 38.33
CA VAL A 46 -8.63 22.80 37.19
C VAL A 46 -8.63 22.00 35.85
N GLU A 47 -8.79 22.67 34.70
CA GLU A 47 -8.40 22.19 33.35
C GLU A 47 -6.99 22.69 32.99
N HIS A 48 -6.25 22.04 32.07
CA HIS A 48 -5.09 22.70 31.45
C HIS A 48 -4.90 22.46 29.94
N LYS A 49 -4.52 23.55 29.26
CA LYS A 49 -4.10 23.62 27.86
C LYS A 49 -2.58 23.88 27.78
N VAL A 50 -1.87 23.01 27.04
CA VAL A 50 -1.12 23.32 25.79
C VAL A 50 0.01 24.38 25.80
N LEU A 51 1.16 23.99 25.20
CA LEU A 51 2.32 24.75 24.61
C LEU A 51 3.56 25.19 25.45
N LEU A 52 4.73 24.77 24.92
CA LEU A 52 6.04 25.46 24.71
C LEU A 52 7.12 25.65 25.81
N LEU A 53 8.20 24.86 25.61
CA LEU A 53 9.63 25.21 25.43
C LEU A 53 10.55 25.82 26.52
N HIS A 54 11.82 25.39 26.39
CA HIS A 54 13.10 25.91 26.90
C HIS A 54 13.40 25.97 28.42
N ALA A 55 14.14 24.94 28.84
CA ALA A 55 15.47 25.01 29.47
C ALA A 55 15.80 26.06 30.57
N SER A 56 16.23 25.55 31.73
CA SER A 56 17.53 25.93 32.31
C SER A 56 18.07 24.85 33.27
N LEU A 57 19.34 25.00 33.69
CA LEU A 57 20.13 24.03 34.44
C LEU A 57 19.95 24.13 35.98
N ALA A 58 20.48 23.08 36.64
CA ALA A 58 21.32 23.14 37.86
C ALA A 58 20.79 22.59 39.21
N GLN A 59 21.49 21.54 39.65
CA GLN A 59 22.12 21.41 40.98
C GLN A 59 21.34 20.98 42.25
N THR A 60 21.29 19.64 42.39
CA THR A 60 21.92 18.86 43.50
C THR A 60 21.43 18.89 44.96
N ARG A 61 21.26 17.65 45.49
CA ARG A 61 21.65 17.14 46.84
C ARG A 61 20.77 17.61 48.05
N LYS A 62 20.57 16.81 49.13
CA LYS A 62 21.03 15.45 49.49
C LYS A 62 20.18 14.78 50.59
N GLY A 63 19.77 13.50 50.38
CA GLY A 63 19.48 12.50 51.45
C GLY A 63 18.23 12.72 52.33
N VAL A 64 17.75 11.76 53.14
CA VAL A 64 18.09 10.33 53.38
C VAL A 64 16.79 9.63 53.85
N GLY A 65 16.44 8.37 53.58
CA GLY A 65 17.10 7.29 52.80
C GLY A 65 17.06 5.94 53.54
N ARG A 66 16.44 4.89 52.95
CA ARG A 66 16.47 3.49 53.44
C ARG A 66 16.54 2.49 52.28
N ARG A 67 16.95 1.25 52.57
CA ARG A 67 17.60 0.32 51.62
C ARG A 67 16.67 -0.77 51.08
N VAL A 68 16.83 -1.10 49.80
CA VAL A 68 17.00 -2.47 49.28
C VAL A 68 18.16 -2.43 48.27
N PHE A 69 18.89 -3.54 48.13
CA PHE A 69 20.03 -3.83 47.24
C PHE A 69 19.77 -5.25 46.66
N GLU A 70 20.29 -5.72 45.52
CA GLU A 70 21.35 -5.24 44.60
C GLU A 70 21.07 -5.74 43.15
N GLU A 71 22.08 -5.75 42.28
CA GLU A 71 22.07 -6.32 40.89
C GLU A 71 21.29 -5.56 39.80
N GLN A 72 21.43 -4.24 39.81
CA GLN A 72 21.77 -3.49 38.59
C GLN A 72 23.13 -2.77 38.79
N ASP A 73 23.63 -2.10 37.75
CA ASP A 73 24.88 -1.31 37.70
C ASP A 73 26.23 -2.05 37.80
N ARG A 74 26.64 -2.68 36.69
CA ARG A 74 28.07 -2.77 36.31
C ARG A 74 28.30 -2.62 34.79
N TRP A 75 28.16 -1.41 34.26
CA TRP A 75 29.27 -0.73 33.58
C TRP A 75 28.99 0.76 33.32
N SER A 76 29.33 1.63 34.27
CA SER A 76 29.52 3.05 33.98
C SER A 76 30.83 3.22 33.21
N LEU A 77 30.77 3.39 31.88
CA LEU A 77 31.97 3.68 31.09
C LEU A 77 32.55 5.02 31.57
N ALA A 78 33.76 4.95 32.12
CA ALA A 78 34.50 6.16 32.46
C ALA A 78 34.85 6.90 31.17
N ALA A 79 34.76 8.23 31.19
CA ALA A 79 35.39 9.06 30.17
C ALA A 79 36.91 8.95 30.32
N ALA A 80 37.49 7.91 29.71
CA ALA A 80 38.93 7.78 29.54
C ALA A 80 39.37 8.89 28.58
N SER A 81 40.27 9.75 29.06
CA SER A 81 40.76 10.91 28.31
C SER A 81 41.56 10.47 27.10
N VAL A 82 40.99 10.63 25.90
CA VAL A 82 41.78 10.74 24.67
C VAL A 82 42.40 12.13 24.67
N ASP A 83 43.73 12.21 24.84
CA ASP A 83 44.46 13.47 24.82
C ASP A 83 44.54 14.04 23.40
N VAL A 84 43.54 14.85 23.03
CA VAL A 84 43.51 15.57 21.73
C VAL A 84 44.48 16.76 21.78
N THR A 85 45.78 16.45 21.76
CA THR A 85 46.88 17.44 21.68
C THR A 85 47.84 17.18 20.51
N ALA A 86 47.28 16.71 19.39
CA ALA A 86 47.92 16.76 18.08
C ALA A 86 47.12 17.71 17.16
N SER A 87 47.81 18.63 16.50
CA SER A 87 47.18 19.54 15.53
C SER A 87 46.81 18.77 14.25
N MET A 88 45.52 18.69 13.94
CA MET A 88 45.01 18.08 12.70
C MET A 88 44.24 19.11 11.87
N ASP A 89 44.42 19.01 10.56
CA ASP A 89 44.01 20.02 9.58
C ASP A 89 42.61 19.71 9.05
N PHE A 90 41.63 20.59 9.29
CA PHE A 90 40.23 20.39 8.93
C PHE A 90 39.98 20.60 7.43
N SER A 91 40.43 19.64 6.62
CA SER A 91 40.35 19.65 5.15
C SER A 91 39.50 18.50 4.55
N GLY A 92 38.42 18.12 5.25
CA GLY A 92 37.22 17.52 4.64
C GLY A 92 37.21 16.00 4.44
N GLY A 93 36.74 15.26 5.44
CA GLY A 93 36.46 13.83 5.36
C GLY A 93 35.70 13.29 6.58
N LEU A 94 35.33 12.01 6.54
CA LEU A 94 34.91 11.22 7.70
C LEU A 94 36.12 10.41 8.19
N SER A 95 36.42 10.43 9.49
CA SER A 95 37.32 9.45 10.11
C SER A 95 36.56 8.19 10.49
N ILE A 96 37.24 7.04 10.43
CA ILE A 96 36.74 5.74 10.87
C ILE A 96 37.87 5.03 11.61
N ASP A 97 37.69 4.82 12.91
CA ASP A 97 38.69 4.27 13.81
C ASP A 97 38.19 2.97 14.45
N PHE A 98 39.09 2.00 14.64
CA PHE A 98 38.77 0.64 15.10
C PHE A 98 39.51 0.33 16.40
N ASP A 99 38.83 -0.35 17.33
CA ASP A 99 39.44 -0.83 18.58
C ASP A 99 38.91 -2.21 18.99
N ASN A 100 39.81 -3.07 19.47
CA ASN A 100 39.51 -4.40 20.00
C ASN A 100 39.69 -4.49 21.54
N ASN A 101 39.98 -3.38 22.23
CA ASN A 101 40.32 -3.34 23.66
C ASN A 101 39.17 -2.83 24.56
N THR A 102 38.36 -1.88 24.07
CA THR A 102 37.28 -1.23 24.84
C THR A 102 36.14 -2.17 25.22
N ASP A 103 35.84 -3.14 24.35
CA ASP A 103 34.79 -4.15 24.55
C ASP A 103 35.43 -5.54 24.58
N PRO A 104 34.96 -6.50 25.43
CA PRO A 104 35.54 -7.84 25.49
C PRO A 104 35.22 -8.70 24.25
N ASP A 105 34.04 -8.52 23.63
CA ASP A 105 33.44 -9.51 22.73
C ASP A 105 33.30 -9.01 21.29
N ALA A 106 33.17 -7.69 21.08
CA ALA A 106 33.03 -7.06 19.77
C ALA A 106 34.18 -6.08 19.45
N THR A 107 34.38 -5.78 18.15
CA THR A 107 35.21 -4.66 17.71
C THR A 107 34.40 -3.37 17.79
N VAL A 108 34.96 -2.33 18.39
CA VAL A 108 34.37 -0.99 18.42
C VAL A 108 34.83 -0.23 17.18
N VAL A 109 33.89 0.32 16.41
CA VAL A 109 34.15 1.16 15.23
C VAL A 109 33.56 2.53 15.49
N THR A 110 34.40 3.56 15.52
CA THR A 110 34.02 4.95 15.80
C THR A 110 34.14 5.77 14.53
N ILE A 111 33.03 6.38 14.09
CA ILE A 111 32.99 7.28 12.92
C ILE A 111 32.82 8.71 13.43
N THR A 112 33.68 9.62 12.97
CA THR A 112 33.64 11.05 13.34
C THR A 112 33.81 11.94 12.12
N GLY A 113 32.97 12.96 11.97
CA GLY A 113 33.09 13.95 10.88
C GLY A 113 31.77 14.67 10.59
N PRO A 114 31.65 15.41 9.48
CA PRO A 114 30.44 16.15 9.15
C PRO A 114 29.28 15.20 8.80
N ASP A 115 28.08 15.49 9.33
CA ASP A 115 26.87 14.75 9.00
C ASP A 115 26.54 14.84 7.50
N GLN A 116 25.93 13.78 6.97
CA GLN A 116 25.52 13.69 5.58
C GLN A 116 24.15 13.03 5.47
N HIS A 117 23.39 13.40 4.44
CA HIS A 117 22.09 12.79 4.19
C HIS A 117 22.19 11.25 4.13
N ASN A 118 21.42 10.58 4.98
CA ASN A 118 21.36 9.14 5.17
C ASN A 118 22.71 8.47 5.55
N LEU A 119 23.62 9.18 6.22
CA LEU A 119 24.94 8.67 6.62
C LEU A 119 24.86 7.35 7.40
N LEU A 120 24.05 7.30 8.47
CA LEU A 120 23.83 6.09 9.28
C LEU A 120 23.37 4.88 8.45
N LEU A 121 22.43 5.09 7.52
CA LEU A 121 21.92 4.03 6.63
C LEU A 121 23.02 3.54 5.68
N ARG A 122 23.80 4.45 5.10
CA ARG A 122 24.91 4.15 4.18
C ARG A 122 26.05 3.43 4.92
N LEU A 123 26.39 3.84 6.14
CA LEU A 123 27.36 3.16 7.02
C LEU A 123 26.92 1.73 7.35
N THR A 124 25.66 1.56 7.78
CA THR A 124 25.12 0.24 8.16
C THR A 124 25.10 -0.71 6.97
N ALA A 125 24.71 -0.21 5.79
CA ALA A 125 24.73 -0.97 4.54
C ALA A 125 26.17 -1.35 4.12
N ALA A 126 27.14 -0.44 4.25
CA ALA A 126 28.54 -0.71 3.93
C ALA A 126 29.13 -1.79 4.86
N LEU A 127 28.97 -1.66 6.18
CA LEU A 127 29.42 -2.65 7.17
C LEU A 127 28.83 -4.05 6.88
N ASN A 128 27.51 -4.14 6.66
CA ASN A 128 26.84 -5.39 6.32
C ASN A 128 27.34 -5.98 4.98
N SER A 129 27.61 -5.15 3.96
CA SER A 129 28.14 -5.61 2.67
C SER A 129 29.58 -6.14 2.73
N LEU A 130 30.33 -5.77 3.78
CA LEU A 130 31.67 -6.28 4.09
C LEU A 130 31.63 -7.51 5.01
N GLY A 131 30.44 -8.08 5.28
CA GLY A 131 30.28 -9.28 6.10
C GLY A 131 30.42 -9.02 7.61
N LEU A 132 30.18 -7.79 8.06
CA LEU A 132 30.23 -7.41 9.47
C LEU A 132 28.83 -7.38 10.09
N ASN A 133 28.66 -8.15 11.16
CA ASN A 133 27.45 -8.19 11.98
C ASN A 133 27.47 -6.98 12.94
N VAL A 134 26.48 -6.09 12.88
CA VAL A 134 26.34 -4.98 13.84
C VAL A 134 25.60 -5.50 15.08
N VAL A 135 26.34 -5.66 16.18
CA VAL A 135 25.81 -6.15 17.48
C VAL A 135 25.00 -5.06 18.19
N SER A 136 25.44 -3.80 18.11
CA SER A 136 24.76 -2.63 18.68
C SER A 136 25.39 -1.34 18.16
N ALA A 137 24.64 -0.23 18.11
CA ALA A 137 25.19 1.09 17.75
C ALA A 137 24.73 2.18 18.73
N SER A 138 25.60 3.17 18.94
CA SER A 138 25.36 4.40 19.70
C SER A 138 25.60 5.58 18.77
N ILE A 139 24.51 6.21 18.31
CA ILE A 139 24.51 7.25 17.29
C ILE A 139 24.40 8.61 17.98
N SER A 140 25.23 9.58 17.58
CA SER A 140 25.16 10.93 18.17
C SER A 140 25.62 12.02 17.22
N SER A 141 25.02 13.21 17.36
CA SER A 141 25.30 14.38 16.53
C SER A 141 25.33 15.63 17.40
N SER A 142 26.30 16.52 17.18
CA SER A 142 26.42 17.81 17.87
C SER A 142 25.72 18.94 17.12
N ASP A 143 25.38 20.01 17.84
CA ASP A 143 24.68 21.20 17.30
C ASP A 143 25.47 21.94 16.18
N ASP A 144 26.74 21.61 15.98
CA ASP A 144 27.61 22.12 14.89
C ASP A 144 27.54 21.28 13.60
N GLY A 145 26.81 20.17 13.59
CA GLY A 145 26.67 19.27 12.43
C GLY A 145 27.75 18.19 12.33
N THR A 146 28.49 17.91 13.40
CA THR A 146 29.42 16.77 13.48
C THR A 146 28.69 15.52 14.00
N VAL A 147 28.96 14.34 13.43
CA VAL A 147 28.56 13.05 13.99
C VAL A 147 29.67 12.42 14.81
N LEU A 148 29.28 11.63 15.82
CA LEU A 148 30.09 10.68 16.54
C LEU A 148 29.28 9.39 16.70
N ASP A 149 29.44 8.48 15.75
CA ASP A 149 28.68 7.23 15.69
C ASP A 149 29.57 6.04 16.04
N VAL A 150 29.17 5.27 17.05
CA VAL A 150 29.97 4.17 17.61
C VAL A 150 29.23 2.85 17.43
N PHE A 151 29.77 1.95 16.61
CA PHE A 151 29.23 0.63 16.33
C PHE A 151 30.05 -0.44 17.08
N ARG A 152 29.39 -1.45 17.62
CA ARG A 152 30.03 -2.70 18.09
C ARG A 152 29.74 -3.76 17.04
N VAL A 153 30.78 -4.31 16.42
CA VAL A 153 30.68 -5.24 15.29
C VAL A 153 31.45 -6.53 15.52
N THR A 154 30.96 -7.62 14.92
CA THR A 154 31.66 -8.90 14.79
C THR A 154 31.76 -9.28 13.31
N ASN A 155 32.62 -10.26 12.98
CA ASN A 155 32.65 -10.89 11.67
C ASN A 155 31.52 -11.93 11.53
N SER A 156 31.42 -12.58 10.37
CA SER A 156 30.45 -13.65 10.09
C SER A 156 30.58 -14.93 10.93
N GLU A 157 31.57 -15.03 11.81
CA GLU A 157 31.76 -16.12 12.78
C GLU A 157 31.51 -15.65 14.23
N ASP A 158 30.89 -14.47 14.40
CA ASP A 158 30.64 -13.76 15.66
C ASP A 158 31.89 -13.53 16.53
N GLN A 159 33.05 -13.36 15.87
CA GLN A 159 34.32 -12.98 16.48
C GLN A 159 34.67 -11.53 16.20
N LYS A 160 35.61 -10.96 16.98
CA LYS A 160 36.23 -9.66 16.70
C LYS A 160 36.89 -9.62 15.32
N VAL A 161 36.80 -8.45 14.68
CA VAL A 161 37.47 -8.14 13.41
C VAL A 161 38.98 -8.12 13.63
N PRO A 162 39.77 -8.93 12.89
CA PRO A 162 41.23 -8.93 12.96
C PRO A 162 41.83 -7.57 12.63
N GLY A 163 42.89 -7.17 13.33
CA GLY A 163 43.50 -5.84 13.20
C GLY A 163 44.13 -5.56 11.84
N ASP A 164 44.54 -6.60 11.13
CA ASP A 164 45.06 -6.57 9.76
C ASP A 164 43.96 -6.38 8.69
N ALA A 165 42.68 -6.53 9.04
CA ALA A 165 41.56 -6.23 8.15
C ALA A 165 41.06 -4.78 8.24
N TRP A 166 41.40 -4.04 9.32
CA TRP A 166 40.82 -2.73 9.62
C TRP A 166 41.03 -1.68 8.52
N ASP A 167 42.22 -1.59 7.94
CA ASP A 167 42.54 -0.60 6.90
C ASP A 167 41.73 -0.87 5.61
N GLY A 168 41.64 -2.14 5.19
CA GLY A 168 40.83 -2.52 4.02
C GLY A 168 39.34 -2.29 4.22
N ILE A 169 38.82 -2.48 5.44
CA ILE A 169 37.43 -2.16 5.79
C ILE A 169 37.20 -0.66 5.79
N ARG A 170 38.11 0.15 6.37
CA ARG A 170 38.05 1.62 6.36
C ARG A 170 37.93 2.14 4.92
N ASP A 171 38.87 1.75 4.07
CA ASP A 171 38.95 2.25 2.69
C ASP A 171 37.69 1.84 1.89
N SER A 172 37.24 0.59 2.06
CA SER A 172 36.01 0.09 1.40
C SER A 172 34.76 0.86 1.84
N VAL A 173 34.59 1.15 3.13
CA VAL A 173 33.45 1.96 3.62
C VAL A 173 33.51 3.38 3.05
N LEU A 174 34.68 4.01 3.04
CA LEU A 174 34.85 5.36 2.49
C LEU A 174 34.60 5.41 0.97
N GLU A 175 35.06 4.42 0.20
CA GLU A 175 34.78 4.32 -1.23
C GLU A 175 33.28 4.10 -1.51
N MET A 176 32.61 3.22 -0.77
CA MET A 176 31.16 2.99 -0.89
C MET A 176 30.35 4.25 -0.55
N LEU A 177 30.74 4.99 0.49
CA LEU A 177 30.15 6.28 0.83
C LEU A 177 30.32 7.28 -0.32
N ALA A 178 31.51 7.38 -0.92
CA ALA A 178 31.77 8.29 -2.05
C ALA A 178 30.98 7.90 -3.31
N ALA A 179 30.97 6.62 -3.69
CA ALA A 179 30.34 6.12 -4.91
C ALA A 179 28.83 6.40 -4.97
N SER A 180 28.14 6.33 -3.82
CA SER A 180 26.69 6.56 -3.68
C SER A 180 26.20 7.95 -4.14
N SER A 181 27.10 8.92 -4.35
CA SER A 181 26.77 10.29 -4.77
C SER A 181 26.45 10.45 -6.27
N SER A 182 26.70 9.44 -7.13
CA SER A 182 26.96 9.67 -8.56
C SER A 182 26.01 8.98 -9.56
N ARG A 183 25.03 8.17 -9.12
CA ARG A 183 24.26 7.24 -9.98
C ARG A 183 22.74 7.48 -10.13
N SER A 184 22.28 8.73 -10.13
CA SER A 184 20.99 9.08 -10.77
C SER A 184 21.24 9.87 -12.06
N SER A 185 21.43 9.16 -13.17
CA SER A 185 21.73 9.76 -14.47
C SER A 185 20.45 10.10 -15.24
N LYS A 186 20.10 11.39 -15.24
CA LYS A 186 19.07 11.97 -16.13
C LYS A 186 19.32 11.54 -17.59
N PRO A 187 18.31 11.00 -18.31
CA PRO A 187 18.47 10.64 -19.72
C PRO A 187 18.85 11.83 -20.62
N SER A 188 19.95 11.70 -21.35
CA SER A 188 20.48 12.74 -22.25
C SER A 188 19.75 12.79 -23.60
N ILE A 189 18.46 13.11 -23.60
CA ILE A 189 17.65 13.21 -24.83
C ILE A 189 17.22 14.66 -25.09
N PHE A 190 18.10 15.40 -25.76
CA PHE A 190 17.74 16.51 -26.66
C PHE A 190 18.79 16.61 -27.79
N GLY A 191 18.54 15.91 -28.90
CA GLY A 191 19.12 16.20 -30.22
C GLY A 191 20.52 15.65 -30.57
N ALA A 192 20.61 14.36 -30.94
CA ALA A 192 21.61 13.82 -31.87
C ALA A 192 21.17 12.45 -32.44
N ALA A 193 21.78 12.01 -33.55
CA ALA A 193 21.52 10.72 -34.23
C ALA A 193 22.60 9.65 -33.88
N PRO A 194 22.35 8.34 -34.09
CA PRO A 194 23.10 7.28 -33.41
C PRO A 194 24.38 6.79 -34.13
N ALA A 195 25.27 6.17 -33.34
CA ALA A 195 26.47 5.42 -33.74
C ALA A 195 26.67 4.24 -32.74
N PRO A 196 27.40 3.15 -33.08
CA PRO A 196 27.02 1.81 -32.65
C PRO A 196 27.80 1.20 -31.47
N GLU A 197 27.21 0.13 -30.92
CA GLU A 197 27.83 -0.81 -29.97
C GLU A 197 28.91 -1.69 -30.65
N ASP A 198 29.95 -2.09 -29.90
CA ASP A 198 30.52 -3.45 -29.96
C ASP A 198 31.36 -3.78 -28.70
N GLN A 199 31.59 -5.06 -28.46
CA GLN A 199 32.61 -5.69 -27.59
C GLN A 199 32.55 -5.47 -26.07
N GLN A 200 31.89 -6.41 -25.37
CA GLN A 200 32.66 -7.39 -24.58
C GLN A 200 31.89 -8.70 -24.31
N ARG A 201 32.47 -9.83 -24.75
CA ARG A 201 32.02 -11.20 -24.42
C ARG A 201 33.00 -11.87 -23.46
N ARG A 202 32.56 -12.28 -22.27
CA ARG A 202 33.17 -13.35 -21.43
C ARG A 202 32.05 -14.18 -20.80
N GLN A 203 31.82 -15.38 -21.33
CA GLN A 203 32.18 -16.68 -20.72
C GLN A 203 31.24 -17.12 -19.58
N LEU A 204 30.54 -18.24 -19.83
CA LEU A 204 29.60 -18.89 -18.92
C LEU A 204 30.32 -19.83 -17.94
N GLY A 205 29.82 -19.92 -16.71
CA GLY A 205 30.22 -20.89 -15.68
C GLY A 205 29.05 -21.76 -15.24
N SER A 206 29.34 -22.98 -14.76
CA SER A 206 28.35 -24.00 -14.37
C SER A 206 27.93 -23.90 -12.90
N ALA A 207 26.65 -24.18 -12.60
CA ALA A 207 26.13 -24.36 -11.24
C ALA A 207 26.78 -25.56 -10.49
N ARG A 208 26.64 -25.60 -9.16
CA ARG A 208 27.25 -26.64 -8.29
C ARG A 208 26.19 -27.44 -7.54
N GLU A 209 26.49 -28.71 -7.23
CA GLU A 209 25.54 -29.63 -6.56
C GLU A 209 25.17 -29.23 -5.12
N GLY A 210 25.98 -28.39 -4.45
CA GLY A 210 25.70 -27.92 -3.09
C GLY A 210 24.45 -27.02 -2.98
N ASP A 211 24.08 -26.34 -4.08
CA ASP A 211 23.06 -25.29 -4.06
C ASP A 211 21.66 -25.84 -3.73
N ALA A 212 21.39 -27.11 -4.07
CA ALA A 212 20.11 -27.78 -3.81
C ALA A 212 19.83 -27.96 -2.31
N VAL A 213 20.84 -28.44 -1.56
CA VAL A 213 20.75 -28.71 -0.12
C VAL A 213 20.45 -27.43 0.67
N ALA A 214 21.02 -26.29 0.27
CA ALA A 214 20.78 -25.00 0.92
C ALA A 214 19.30 -24.57 0.86
N LEU A 215 18.59 -24.85 -0.24
CA LEU A 215 17.15 -24.55 -0.34
C LEU A 215 16.31 -25.54 0.48
N GLU A 216 16.68 -26.81 0.52
CA GLU A 216 15.99 -27.84 1.31
C GLU A 216 16.11 -27.55 2.82
N VAL A 217 17.28 -27.11 3.28
CA VAL A 217 17.50 -26.64 4.66
C VAL A 217 16.67 -25.38 4.95
N ALA A 218 16.72 -24.34 4.10
CA ALA A 218 15.97 -23.10 4.32
C ALA A 218 14.44 -23.34 4.37
N ALA A 219 13.93 -24.23 3.51
CA ALA A 219 12.52 -24.62 3.53
C ALA A 219 12.15 -25.41 4.80
N ALA A 220 13.02 -26.29 5.29
CA ALA A 220 12.82 -27.03 6.53
C ALA A 220 12.83 -26.10 7.77
N GLU A 221 13.76 -25.16 7.84
CA GLU A 221 13.82 -24.15 8.91
C GLU A 221 12.57 -23.25 8.93
N MET A 222 12.08 -22.83 7.76
CA MET A 222 10.83 -22.06 7.66
C MET A 222 9.62 -22.88 8.13
N ALA A 223 9.51 -24.14 7.69
CA ALA A 223 8.43 -25.02 8.12
C ALA A 223 8.47 -25.26 9.65
N GLN A 224 9.66 -25.35 10.24
CA GLN A 224 9.85 -25.46 11.69
C GLN A 224 9.43 -24.17 12.43
N ALA A 225 9.80 -22.98 11.92
CA ALA A 225 9.39 -21.70 12.49
C ALA A 225 7.85 -21.51 12.42
N ALA A 226 7.23 -21.85 11.29
CA ALA A 226 5.77 -21.82 11.14
C ALA A 226 5.06 -22.80 12.10
N ALA A 227 5.60 -24.01 12.26
CA ALA A 227 5.07 -24.99 13.22
C ALA A 227 5.18 -24.50 14.67
N ALA A 228 6.26 -23.80 15.03
CA ALA A 228 6.43 -23.22 16.37
C ALA A 228 5.40 -22.10 16.64
N LEU A 229 5.18 -21.19 15.68
CA LEU A 229 4.16 -20.14 15.79
C LEU A 229 2.76 -20.73 16.00
N VAL A 230 2.37 -21.73 15.19
CA VAL A 230 1.07 -22.42 15.32
C VAL A 230 0.94 -23.17 16.66
N ALA A 231 2.04 -23.68 17.23
CA ALA A 231 2.03 -24.30 18.55
C ALA A 231 1.80 -23.28 19.68
N ILE A 232 2.39 -22.08 19.57
CA ILE A 232 2.18 -20.98 20.52
C ILE A 232 0.74 -20.46 20.42
N GLU A 233 0.19 -20.28 19.23
CA GLU A 233 -1.22 -19.86 19.05
C GLU A 233 -2.22 -20.85 19.67
N ARG A 234 -1.98 -22.16 19.51
CA ARG A 234 -2.78 -23.20 20.20
C ARG A 234 -2.63 -23.13 21.72
N SER A 235 -1.46 -22.77 22.23
CA SER A 235 -1.22 -22.57 23.67
C SER A 235 -1.98 -21.36 24.21
N ILE A 236 -2.01 -20.25 23.45
CA ILE A 236 -2.82 -19.06 23.77
C ILE A 236 -4.30 -19.44 23.85
N MET A 237 -4.87 -20.07 22.81
CA MET A 237 -6.27 -20.50 22.81
C MET A 237 -6.60 -21.40 24.02
N ALA A 238 -5.75 -22.38 24.31
CA ALA A 238 -5.93 -23.31 25.43
C ALA A 238 -5.72 -22.67 26.82
N LEU A 239 -5.15 -21.47 26.91
CA LEU A 239 -5.08 -20.65 28.13
C LEU A 239 -6.30 -19.74 28.25
N THR A 240 -6.76 -19.13 27.15
CA THR A 240 -8.00 -18.35 27.09
C THR A 240 -9.22 -19.21 27.47
N GLU A 241 -9.34 -20.43 26.93
CA GLU A 241 -10.40 -21.39 27.27
C GLU A 241 -10.41 -21.80 28.75
N LYS A 242 -9.25 -21.74 29.42
CA LYS A 242 -9.10 -22.08 30.85
C LYS A 242 -9.27 -20.88 31.78
N GLY A 243 -9.51 -19.68 31.25
CA GLY A 243 -9.60 -18.46 32.04
C GLY A 243 -8.27 -18.10 32.74
N ALA A 244 -7.14 -18.31 32.07
CA ALA A 244 -5.84 -17.88 32.56
C ALA A 244 -5.79 -16.35 32.81
N ASP A 245 -4.92 -15.92 33.72
CA ASP A 245 -4.78 -14.50 34.03
C ASP A 245 -4.12 -13.71 32.88
N ALA A 246 -4.31 -12.39 32.92
CA ALA A 246 -3.84 -11.48 31.87
C ALA A 246 -2.30 -11.41 31.76
N GLN A 247 -1.55 -11.78 32.81
CA GLN A 247 -0.09 -11.75 32.79
C GLN A 247 0.46 -13.01 32.10
N ALA A 248 -0.15 -14.17 32.35
CA ALA A 248 0.13 -15.40 31.61
C ALA A 248 -0.24 -15.30 30.12
N LEU A 249 -1.34 -14.62 29.79
CA LEU A 249 -1.75 -14.38 28.40
C LEU A 249 -0.78 -13.43 27.69
N ALA A 250 -0.46 -12.28 28.29
CA ALA A 250 0.47 -11.31 27.71
C ALA A 250 1.88 -11.89 27.48
N ALA A 251 2.37 -12.76 28.38
CA ALA A 251 3.64 -13.46 28.18
C ALA A 251 3.63 -14.35 26.92
N LYS A 252 2.50 -15.02 26.62
CA LYS A 252 2.36 -15.81 25.39
C LYS A 252 2.13 -14.97 24.14
N GLU A 253 1.54 -13.78 24.26
CA GLU A 253 1.46 -12.82 23.15
C GLU A 253 2.86 -12.29 22.76
N THR A 254 3.76 -12.08 23.74
CA THR A 254 5.18 -11.79 23.46
C THR A 254 5.88 -12.95 22.75
N GLU A 255 5.76 -14.19 23.24
CA GLU A 255 6.31 -15.37 22.55
C GLU A 255 5.79 -15.51 21.11
N ARG A 256 4.50 -15.19 20.87
CA ARG A 256 3.89 -15.20 19.53
C ARG A 256 4.51 -14.13 18.63
N ALA A 257 4.76 -12.92 19.14
CA ALA A 257 5.40 -11.85 18.39
C ALA A 257 6.85 -12.20 18.02
N GLU A 258 7.62 -12.78 18.96
CA GLU A 258 8.99 -13.24 18.70
C GLU A 258 9.03 -14.37 17.66
N ALA A 259 8.12 -15.36 17.75
CA ALA A 259 8.01 -16.43 16.78
C ALA A 259 7.56 -15.95 15.39
N ALA A 260 6.67 -14.95 15.32
CA ALA A 260 6.29 -14.33 14.05
C ALA A 260 7.48 -13.60 13.39
N ALA A 261 8.21 -12.78 14.15
CA ALA A 261 9.43 -12.11 13.68
C ALA A 261 10.58 -13.10 13.35
N GLN A 262 10.55 -14.32 13.88
CA GLN A 262 11.48 -15.39 13.49
C GLN A 262 11.07 -16.06 12.17
N LEU A 263 9.78 -16.31 11.96
CA LEU A 263 9.24 -16.82 10.70
C LEU A 263 9.48 -15.82 9.55
N GLU A 264 9.19 -14.53 9.77
CA GLU A 264 9.42 -13.44 8.83
C GLU A 264 10.88 -13.38 8.36
N ARG A 265 11.84 -13.41 9.29
CA ARG A 265 13.28 -13.47 8.94
C ARG A 265 13.67 -14.71 8.14
N ARG A 266 13.02 -15.87 8.35
CA ARG A 266 13.23 -17.07 7.53
C ARG A 266 12.58 -16.96 6.15
N MET A 267 11.45 -16.24 6.02
CA MET A 267 10.84 -15.92 4.73
C MET A 267 11.75 -15.03 3.89
N SER A 268 12.23 -13.90 4.42
CA SER A 268 13.18 -13.03 3.70
C SER A 268 14.49 -13.75 3.33
N ALA A 269 14.99 -14.64 4.19
CA ALA A 269 16.17 -15.46 3.89
C ALA A 269 15.92 -16.43 2.71
N MET A 270 14.75 -17.08 2.64
CA MET A 270 14.42 -17.95 1.50
C MET A 270 14.19 -17.14 0.22
N GLU A 271 13.59 -15.96 0.30
CA GLU A 271 13.44 -15.05 -0.85
C GLU A 271 14.81 -14.58 -1.39
N ALA A 272 15.78 -14.29 -0.51
CA ALA A 272 17.14 -13.98 -0.93
C ALA A 272 17.82 -15.16 -1.66
N VAL A 273 17.67 -16.39 -1.16
CA VAL A 273 18.16 -17.62 -1.83
C VAL A 273 17.48 -17.85 -3.18
N LEU A 274 16.17 -17.54 -3.30
CA LEU A 274 15.43 -17.64 -4.56
C LEU A 274 15.79 -16.53 -5.55
N ALA A 275 16.08 -15.31 -5.08
CA ALA A 275 16.55 -14.19 -5.90
C ALA A 275 17.94 -14.48 -6.50
N ALA A 276 18.87 -14.98 -5.68
CA ALA A 276 20.23 -15.35 -6.11
C ALA A 276 20.26 -16.45 -7.19
N ARG A 277 19.18 -17.22 -7.35
CA ARG A 277 19.04 -18.29 -8.35
C ARG A 277 18.50 -17.83 -9.71
N ARG A 278 18.12 -16.56 -9.88
CA ARG A 278 17.55 -16.02 -11.13
C ARG A 278 18.62 -15.86 -12.23
N THR A 279 18.89 -16.94 -12.96
CA THR A 279 19.59 -16.83 -14.26
C THR A 279 18.66 -16.28 -15.35
N PRO A 280 19.16 -15.44 -16.28
CA PRO A 280 18.34 -14.89 -17.34
C PRO A 280 17.90 -15.98 -18.33
N VAL A 281 16.59 -16.08 -18.56
CA VAL A 281 16.03 -16.99 -19.56
C VAL A 281 16.42 -16.49 -20.95
N ALA A 282 17.06 -17.37 -21.75
CA ALA A 282 17.46 -17.02 -23.11
C ALA A 282 16.24 -16.69 -23.98
N GLU A 283 16.34 -15.63 -24.77
CA GLU A 283 15.22 -15.08 -25.55
C GLU A 283 14.61 -16.12 -26.51
N ALA A 284 13.30 -16.32 -26.40
CA ALA A 284 12.55 -16.95 -27.48
C ALA A 284 12.53 -16.01 -28.70
N LYS A 285 12.77 -16.55 -29.89
CA LYS A 285 12.78 -15.74 -31.13
C LYS A 285 11.47 -14.96 -31.27
N PRO A 286 11.51 -13.67 -31.66
CA PRO A 286 10.31 -12.87 -31.82
C PRO A 286 9.45 -13.43 -32.97
N GLU A 287 8.22 -13.83 -32.65
CA GLU A 287 7.18 -14.02 -33.66
C GLU A 287 6.83 -12.66 -34.28
N ALA A 288 6.49 -12.63 -35.57
CA ALA A 288 6.56 -11.43 -36.39
C ALA A 288 5.72 -10.26 -35.83
N ALA A 289 6.40 -9.15 -35.50
CA ALA A 289 5.78 -7.96 -34.94
C ALA A 289 4.66 -7.42 -35.84
N ARG A 290 3.42 -7.44 -35.34
CA ARG A 290 2.32 -6.69 -35.94
C ARG A 290 2.58 -5.20 -35.69
N GLY A 291 2.56 -4.41 -36.77
CA GLY A 291 3.05 -3.03 -36.74
C GLY A 291 2.28 -2.10 -35.78
N PRO A 292 2.94 -1.05 -35.27
CA PRO A 292 2.31 -0.08 -34.37
C PRO A 292 1.23 0.72 -35.10
N GLY A 293 0.16 1.07 -34.38
CA GLY A 293 -0.81 2.05 -34.86
C GLY A 293 -2.01 1.51 -35.65
N ALA A 294 -2.45 0.27 -35.39
CA ALA A 294 -3.82 -0.13 -35.70
C ALA A 294 -4.80 0.51 -34.70
N ASP A 295 -5.00 1.82 -34.83
CA ASP A 295 -6.04 2.61 -34.17
C ASP A 295 -7.42 1.94 -34.39
N LEU A 296 -7.95 1.26 -33.38
CA LEU A 296 -9.19 0.47 -33.46
C LEU A 296 -10.43 1.39 -33.50
N ARG A 297 -10.59 2.05 -34.64
CA ARG A 297 -11.67 2.96 -34.98
C ARG A 297 -13.00 2.23 -35.15
N PHE A 298 -13.63 1.90 -34.03
CA PHE A 298 -15.09 1.83 -33.99
C PHE A 298 -15.65 3.24 -34.21
N GLN A 299 -15.91 3.57 -35.48
CA GLN A 299 -16.46 4.89 -35.84
C GLN A 299 -17.93 5.02 -35.39
N ALA A 300 -18.17 6.03 -34.56
CA ALA A 300 -19.40 6.81 -34.49
C ALA A 300 -20.73 6.04 -34.27
N GLY A 301 -20.93 5.57 -33.04
CA GLY A 301 -22.26 5.34 -32.45
C GLY A 301 -22.27 5.90 -31.02
N GLY A 302 -23.25 6.73 -30.67
CA GLY A 302 -23.21 7.53 -29.44
C GLY A 302 -23.56 6.76 -28.16
N ALA A 303 -22.58 6.09 -27.53
CA ALA A 303 -22.61 5.67 -26.12
C ALA A 303 -21.19 5.52 -25.56
N THR A 304 -20.90 6.09 -24.39
CA THR A 304 -19.56 6.09 -23.77
C THR A 304 -19.33 4.87 -22.88
N ALA A 305 -19.22 3.68 -23.48
CA ALA A 305 -18.76 2.46 -22.81
C ALA A 305 -17.79 1.71 -23.74
N SER A 306 -16.70 1.15 -23.20
CA SER A 306 -15.64 0.49 -24.02
C SER A 306 -15.47 -0.99 -23.70
N GLY A 307 -16.59 -1.67 -23.49
CA GLY A 307 -16.75 -2.99 -22.87
C GLY A 307 -17.77 -2.89 -21.71
N PRO A 308 -18.32 -4.02 -21.22
CA PRO A 308 -19.45 -3.99 -20.29
C PRO A 308 -19.12 -3.42 -18.90
N ALA A 309 -17.92 -3.72 -18.38
CA ALA A 309 -17.58 -3.54 -16.97
C ALA A 309 -16.54 -2.43 -16.71
N LEU A 310 -16.75 -1.25 -17.28
CA LEU A 310 -15.73 -0.19 -17.36
C LEU A 310 -16.25 1.20 -17.01
N GLY A 311 -17.47 1.28 -16.50
CA GLY A 311 -18.13 2.54 -16.20
C GLY A 311 -18.44 3.40 -17.42
N ASN A 312 -18.72 4.68 -17.17
CA ASN A 312 -18.99 5.69 -18.20
C ASN A 312 -17.77 6.58 -18.51
N GLY A 313 -16.68 6.42 -17.74
CA GLY A 313 -15.42 7.16 -17.85
C GLY A 313 -15.24 8.27 -16.81
N TYR A 314 -16.26 8.60 -16.03
CA TYR A 314 -16.21 9.63 -14.99
C TYR A 314 -16.03 9.07 -13.57
N GLU A 315 -15.70 7.79 -13.46
CA GLU A 315 -15.56 7.08 -12.19
C GLU A 315 -14.48 7.70 -11.29
N ILE A 316 -14.93 8.16 -10.12
CA ILE A 316 -14.12 8.47 -8.95
C ILE A 316 -14.46 7.41 -7.90
N ILE A 317 -13.48 6.57 -7.60
CA ILE A 317 -13.62 5.40 -6.74
C ILE A 317 -13.09 5.75 -5.34
N LEU A 318 -13.75 5.27 -4.30
CA LEU A 318 -13.21 5.25 -2.94
C LEU A 318 -12.99 3.80 -2.54
N GLN A 319 -11.78 3.44 -2.11
CA GLN A 319 -11.60 2.24 -1.30
C GLN A 319 -12.30 2.49 0.03
N GLY A 320 -13.38 1.76 0.30
CA GLY A 320 -14.27 1.96 1.44
C GLY A 320 -13.77 1.33 2.73
N PHE A 321 -12.51 0.92 2.82
CA PHE A 321 -11.96 0.21 3.98
C PHE A 321 -10.44 0.39 4.07
N ASN A 322 -9.90 0.09 5.25
CA ASN A 322 -8.47 -0.05 5.51
C ASN A 322 -8.23 -1.46 6.12
N TRP A 323 -6.98 -1.82 6.44
CA TRP A 323 -6.67 -3.16 6.95
C TRP A 323 -7.35 -3.47 8.30
N GLU A 324 -7.55 -2.43 9.12
CA GLU A 324 -8.13 -2.48 10.48
C GLU A 324 -9.67 -2.45 10.51
N SER A 325 -10.32 -2.19 9.37
CA SER A 325 -11.79 -2.10 9.25
C SER A 325 -12.54 -3.33 9.77
N HIS A 326 -11.89 -4.51 9.77
CA HIS A 326 -12.46 -5.77 10.28
C HIS A 326 -12.71 -5.78 11.80
N ARG A 327 -12.20 -4.78 12.55
CA ARG A 327 -12.35 -4.68 14.02
C ARG A 327 -13.62 -3.94 14.47
N GLN A 328 -14.51 -3.62 13.53
CA GLN A 328 -15.70 -2.79 13.73
C GLN A 328 -16.89 -3.33 12.91
N SER A 329 -18.12 -2.94 13.25
CA SER A 329 -19.32 -3.17 12.43
C SER A 329 -19.28 -2.33 11.15
N TRP A 330 -18.36 -2.65 10.26
CA TRP A 330 -17.91 -1.78 9.17
C TRP A 330 -18.99 -1.44 8.15
N TYR A 331 -19.92 -2.36 7.88
CA TYR A 331 -21.06 -2.06 7.01
C TYR A 331 -21.95 -0.94 7.57
N GLN A 332 -22.07 -0.80 8.89
CA GLN A 332 -22.76 0.34 9.52
C GLN A 332 -21.92 1.63 9.37
N VAL A 333 -20.61 1.55 9.61
CA VAL A 333 -19.68 2.69 9.47
C VAL A 333 -19.71 3.26 8.05
N LEU A 334 -19.79 2.41 7.02
CA LEU A 334 -19.94 2.82 5.63
C LEU A 334 -21.33 3.38 5.31
N LYS A 335 -22.40 2.73 5.80
CA LYS A 335 -23.80 3.18 5.64
C LYS A 335 -23.98 4.61 6.13
N ASP A 336 -23.51 4.90 7.34
CA ASP A 336 -23.62 6.23 7.97
C ASP A 336 -22.79 7.31 7.24
N LYS A 337 -21.82 6.91 6.41
CA LYS A 337 -20.98 7.80 5.60
C LYS A 337 -21.49 7.99 4.16
N ALA A 338 -22.45 7.19 3.69
CA ALA A 338 -22.87 7.16 2.28
C ALA A 338 -23.22 8.54 1.71
N ALA A 339 -24.07 9.31 2.39
CA ALA A 339 -24.46 10.66 1.95
C ALA A 339 -23.28 11.64 1.90
N PHE A 340 -22.29 11.51 2.80
CA PHE A 340 -21.07 12.33 2.78
C PHE A 340 -20.14 11.95 1.62
N MET A 341 -20.00 10.65 1.33
CA MET A 341 -19.20 10.16 0.20
C MET A 341 -19.80 10.64 -1.14
N ALA A 342 -21.12 10.49 -1.31
CA ALA A 342 -21.84 10.95 -2.50
C ALA A 342 -21.77 12.47 -2.69
N SER A 343 -22.10 13.27 -1.66
CA SER A 343 -22.03 14.74 -1.73
C SER A 343 -20.61 15.30 -1.92
N SER A 344 -19.59 14.49 -1.64
CA SER A 344 -18.19 14.79 -1.93
C SER A 344 -17.76 14.48 -3.37
N GLY A 345 -18.62 13.88 -4.20
CA GLY A 345 -18.33 13.52 -5.59
C GLY A 345 -17.70 12.14 -5.79
N ILE A 346 -17.73 11.25 -4.79
CA ILE A 346 -17.44 9.83 -5.02
C ILE A 346 -18.58 9.21 -5.85
N THR A 347 -18.24 8.30 -6.75
CA THR A 347 -19.20 7.63 -7.66
C THR A 347 -19.36 6.13 -7.34
N SER A 348 -18.29 5.50 -6.84
CA SER A 348 -18.21 4.07 -6.59
C SER A 348 -17.42 3.83 -5.30
N VAL A 349 -17.86 2.88 -4.48
CA VAL A 349 -17.19 2.46 -3.25
C VAL A 349 -16.78 1.00 -3.38
N TRP A 350 -15.50 0.71 -3.17
CA TRP A 350 -14.96 -0.64 -3.09
C TRP A 350 -15.04 -1.14 -1.66
N LEU A 351 -15.87 -2.16 -1.44
CA LEU A 351 -16.08 -2.83 -0.16
C LEU A 351 -15.10 -4.02 -0.04
N PRO A 352 -14.70 -4.39 1.19
CA PRO A 352 -13.81 -5.52 1.44
C PRO A 352 -14.48 -6.87 1.09
N PRO A 353 -13.73 -8.00 1.08
CA PRO A 353 -14.29 -9.30 0.73
C PRO A 353 -15.49 -9.67 1.62
N PRO A 354 -16.68 -9.95 1.04
CA PRO A 354 -17.92 -10.01 1.81
C PRO A 354 -18.21 -11.39 2.45
N SER A 355 -17.34 -12.37 2.25
CA SER A 355 -17.58 -13.78 2.60
C SER A 355 -16.90 -14.23 3.90
N ASP A 356 -17.36 -15.35 4.44
CA ASP A 356 -16.69 -16.13 5.48
C ASP A 356 -15.24 -16.46 5.10
N SER A 357 -14.31 -16.18 6.01
CA SER A 357 -12.86 -16.24 5.80
C SER A 357 -12.14 -16.69 7.08
N VAL A 358 -10.97 -17.30 6.91
CA VAL A 358 -10.08 -17.68 8.03
C VAL A 358 -9.35 -16.47 8.60
N SER A 359 -8.97 -15.50 7.75
CA SER A 359 -8.48 -14.19 8.19
C SER A 359 -9.67 -13.23 8.32
N PRO A 360 -9.74 -12.38 9.36
CA PRO A 360 -10.85 -11.45 9.53
C PRO A 360 -10.88 -10.36 8.44
N GLN A 361 -9.78 -10.12 7.73
CA GLN A 361 -9.71 -9.23 6.57
C GLN A 361 -10.38 -9.79 5.30
N GLY A 362 -10.85 -11.04 5.30
CA GLY A 362 -11.58 -11.64 4.17
C GLY A 362 -10.71 -12.34 3.11
N TYR A 363 -9.39 -12.12 3.10
CA TYR A 363 -8.46 -12.65 2.09
C TYR A 363 -8.05 -14.14 2.23
N LEU A 364 -8.69 -14.89 3.13
CA LEU A 364 -8.58 -16.36 3.22
C LEU A 364 -9.98 -17.00 3.17
N PRO A 365 -10.75 -16.78 2.08
CA PRO A 365 -12.16 -17.12 2.01
C PRO A 365 -12.41 -18.63 2.13
N ARG A 366 -13.48 -19.03 2.81
CA ARG A 366 -13.83 -20.42 3.12
C ARG A 366 -15.21 -20.81 2.60
N ASP A 367 -16.31 -20.21 3.07
CA ASP A 367 -17.63 -20.31 2.41
C ASP A 367 -18.04 -19.01 1.72
N LEU A 368 -17.84 -18.96 0.40
CA LEU A 368 -18.23 -17.83 -0.45
C LEU A 368 -19.73 -17.49 -0.34
N TYR A 369 -20.59 -18.45 0.00
CA TYR A 369 -22.04 -18.22 0.14
C TYR A 369 -22.47 -17.80 1.56
N ASN A 370 -21.58 -17.83 2.54
CA ASN A 370 -21.85 -17.25 3.86
C ASN A 370 -21.36 -15.80 3.87
N LEU A 371 -22.29 -14.85 3.80
CA LEU A 371 -21.99 -13.41 3.75
C LEU A 371 -22.01 -12.73 5.13
N ASN A 372 -21.76 -13.51 6.18
CA ASN A 372 -21.52 -13.01 7.52
C ASN A 372 -20.00 -13.01 7.74
N SER A 373 -19.41 -11.82 7.79
CA SER A 373 -17.97 -11.58 7.83
C SER A 373 -17.60 -10.76 9.07
N ALA A 374 -16.31 -10.53 9.33
CA ALA A 374 -15.87 -9.67 10.42
C ALA A 374 -16.37 -8.21 10.27
N TYR A 375 -16.65 -7.78 9.04
CA TYR A 375 -17.19 -6.46 8.70
C TYR A 375 -18.69 -6.30 9.03
N GLY A 376 -19.39 -7.39 9.31
CA GLY A 376 -20.81 -7.42 9.68
C GLY A 376 -21.58 -8.59 9.08
N SER A 377 -22.85 -8.70 9.44
CA SER A 377 -23.76 -9.75 8.94
C SER A 377 -24.30 -9.48 7.53
N GLU A 378 -24.84 -10.52 6.88
CA GLU A 378 -25.43 -10.39 5.54
C GLU A 378 -26.57 -9.35 5.51
N GLY A 379 -27.33 -9.22 6.60
CA GLY A 379 -28.40 -8.23 6.73
C GLY A 379 -27.88 -6.79 6.69
N GLU A 380 -26.75 -6.54 7.34
CA GLU A 380 -26.11 -5.23 7.41
C GLU A 380 -25.38 -4.88 6.11
N LEU A 381 -24.77 -5.87 5.46
CA LEU A 381 -24.25 -5.74 4.09
C LEU A 381 -25.37 -5.30 3.13
N ARG A 382 -26.52 -6.00 3.15
CA ARG A 382 -27.69 -5.67 2.32
C ARG A 382 -28.34 -4.34 2.67
N GLU A 383 -28.18 -3.85 3.90
CA GLU A 383 -28.61 -2.50 4.28
C GLU A 383 -27.64 -1.45 3.74
N CYS A 384 -26.33 -1.64 3.94
CA CYS A 384 -25.27 -0.77 3.42
C CYS A 384 -25.34 -0.63 1.90
N LEU A 385 -25.46 -1.73 1.15
CA LEU A 385 -25.61 -1.72 -0.31
C LEU A 385 -26.80 -0.87 -0.74
N ARG A 386 -27.96 -1.03 -0.09
CA ARG A 386 -29.16 -0.22 -0.36
C ARG A 386 -28.92 1.26 -0.10
N THR A 387 -28.33 1.62 1.03
CA THR A 387 -28.08 3.03 1.36
C THR A 387 -27.01 3.68 0.47
N LEU A 388 -26.05 2.90 -0.05
CA LEU A 388 -25.17 3.35 -1.13
C LEU A 388 -25.96 3.66 -2.40
N HIS A 389 -26.87 2.77 -2.82
CA HIS A 389 -27.77 2.99 -3.97
C HIS A 389 -28.72 4.17 -3.78
N ASP A 390 -29.31 4.35 -2.59
CA ASP A 390 -30.14 5.50 -2.22
C ASP A 390 -29.35 6.83 -2.31
N CYS A 391 -28.02 6.77 -2.17
CA CYS A 391 -27.09 7.89 -2.34
C CYS A 391 -26.48 7.97 -3.76
N ASN A 392 -26.93 7.16 -4.72
CA ASN A 392 -26.37 7.04 -6.08
C ASN A 392 -24.85 6.71 -6.09
N LEU A 393 -24.41 5.85 -5.16
CA LEU A 393 -23.08 5.27 -5.11
C LEU A 393 -23.12 3.81 -5.58
N LYS A 394 -22.22 3.44 -6.49
CA LYS A 394 -22.05 2.05 -6.93
C LYS A 394 -21.24 1.25 -5.90
N ALA A 395 -21.66 0.04 -5.59
CA ALA A 395 -20.94 -0.86 -4.68
C ALA A 395 -20.09 -1.87 -5.45
N ILE A 396 -18.78 -1.89 -5.21
CA ILE A 396 -17.81 -2.79 -5.85
C ILE A 396 -17.39 -3.84 -4.81
N ALA A 397 -17.64 -5.13 -5.04
CA ALA A 397 -17.19 -6.20 -4.16
C ALA A 397 -15.71 -6.54 -4.39
N ASP A 398 -14.99 -6.88 -3.33
CA ASP A 398 -13.72 -7.58 -3.47
C ASP A 398 -13.92 -9.08 -3.73
N ILE A 399 -13.23 -9.62 -4.74
CA ILE A 399 -13.41 -10.95 -5.29
C ILE A 399 -12.10 -11.74 -5.16
N VAL A 400 -11.99 -12.43 -4.02
CA VAL A 400 -10.88 -13.34 -3.69
C VAL A 400 -11.21 -14.74 -4.17
N ILE A 401 -10.61 -15.15 -5.29
CA ILE A 401 -10.91 -16.44 -5.95
C ILE A 401 -9.68 -17.26 -6.38
N ASN A 402 -8.46 -16.71 -6.37
CA ASN A 402 -7.24 -17.47 -6.69
C ASN A 402 -7.06 -18.69 -5.76
N HIS A 403 -7.35 -18.49 -4.48
CA HIS A 403 -7.18 -19.47 -3.43
C HIS A 403 -8.41 -19.49 -2.52
N ARG A 404 -8.68 -20.64 -1.89
CA ARG A 404 -9.82 -20.81 -1.00
C ARG A 404 -9.51 -21.82 0.08
N CYS A 405 -9.74 -21.47 1.33
CA CYS A 405 -9.56 -22.35 2.48
C CYS A 405 -10.64 -23.44 2.53
N ALA A 406 -10.21 -24.67 2.82
CA ALA A 406 -11.11 -25.79 3.05
C ALA A 406 -11.85 -25.67 4.40
N HIS A 407 -12.92 -26.45 4.56
CA HIS A 407 -13.66 -26.54 5.83
C HIS A 407 -13.12 -27.65 6.73
N PHE A 408 -12.57 -28.72 6.16
CA PHE A 408 -12.13 -29.91 6.88
C PHE A 408 -10.84 -30.50 6.29
N GLN A 409 -10.18 -31.34 7.07
CA GLN A 409 -8.98 -32.07 6.67
C GLN A 409 -9.30 -33.42 6.00
N ASP A 410 -8.41 -33.89 5.13
CA ASP A 410 -8.37 -35.31 4.73
C ASP A 410 -7.73 -36.22 5.79
N GLU A 411 -7.68 -37.51 5.49
CA GLU A 411 -7.08 -38.55 6.35
C GLU A 411 -5.56 -38.41 6.51
N HIS A 412 -4.93 -37.50 5.76
CA HIS A 412 -3.52 -37.13 5.90
C HIS A 412 -3.34 -35.75 6.58
N GLY A 413 -4.42 -35.15 7.09
CA GLY A 413 -4.39 -33.85 7.77
C GLY A 413 -4.34 -32.63 6.83
N ARG A 414 -4.53 -32.80 5.53
CA ARG A 414 -4.45 -31.69 4.56
C ARG A 414 -5.78 -30.96 4.47
N TRP A 415 -5.77 -29.63 4.56
CA TRP A 415 -6.97 -28.79 4.46
C TRP A 415 -7.46 -28.69 3.01
N ASN A 416 -8.27 -29.65 2.58
CA ASN A 416 -8.71 -29.77 1.17
C ASN A 416 -10.16 -30.25 0.95
N LYS A 417 -10.93 -30.49 2.01
CA LYS A 417 -12.38 -30.80 1.90
C LYS A 417 -13.19 -29.52 2.08
N TYR A 418 -13.82 -29.05 1.02
CA TYR A 418 -14.69 -27.88 1.06
C TYR A 418 -16.11 -28.24 1.55
N GLY A 419 -16.76 -27.28 2.18
CA GLY A 419 -18.18 -27.34 2.56
C GLY A 419 -18.95 -26.15 1.98
N GLY A 420 -20.03 -25.79 2.68
CA GLY A 420 -20.96 -24.75 2.23
C GLY A 420 -21.73 -25.18 0.99
N ARG A 421 -22.10 -24.22 0.14
CA ARG A 421 -22.76 -24.51 -1.15
C ARG A 421 -21.80 -24.96 -2.26
N LEU A 422 -20.50 -24.88 -2.02
CA LEU A 422 -19.43 -25.24 -2.96
C LEU A 422 -18.52 -26.34 -2.37
N PRO A 423 -19.04 -27.57 -2.15
CA PRO A 423 -18.31 -28.69 -1.57
C PRO A 423 -17.41 -29.38 -2.61
N TRP A 424 -16.44 -28.63 -3.14
CA TRP A 424 -15.45 -29.14 -4.09
C TRP A 424 -14.52 -30.21 -3.47
N GLY A 425 -13.95 -31.05 -4.33
CA GLY A 425 -12.89 -32.00 -3.98
C GLY A 425 -11.49 -31.48 -4.34
N THR A 426 -10.47 -32.33 -4.17
CA THR A 426 -9.07 -31.99 -4.54
C THR A 426 -8.87 -31.72 -6.02
N ASN A 427 -9.81 -32.12 -6.88
CA ASN A 427 -9.81 -31.83 -8.31
C ASN A 427 -10.10 -30.35 -8.63
N ALA A 428 -10.57 -29.56 -7.66
CA ALA A 428 -10.64 -28.09 -7.76
C ALA A 428 -9.37 -27.38 -7.28
N ILE A 429 -8.37 -28.11 -6.79
CA ILE A 429 -7.08 -27.59 -6.32
C ILE A 429 -6.00 -27.97 -7.35
N CYS A 430 -5.16 -27.00 -7.72
CA CYS A 430 -4.07 -27.20 -8.67
C CYS A 430 -3.11 -28.33 -8.22
N ASN A 431 -2.69 -29.19 -9.15
CA ASN A 431 -1.83 -30.34 -8.82
C ASN A 431 -0.45 -29.95 -8.27
N ASN A 432 0.08 -28.81 -8.69
CA ASN A 432 1.33 -28.22 -8.21
C ASN A 432 1.12 -27.36 -6.94
N ASN A 433 0.27 -27.88 -6.04
CA ASN A 433 0.02 -27.37 -4.70
C ASN A 433 -0.10 -28.58 -3.72
N PRO A 434 0.94 -29.46 -3.66
CA PRO A 434 0.83 -30.82 -3.11
C PRO A 434 0.62 -30.87 -1.58
N VAL A 435 0.96 -29.81 -0.86
CA VAL A 435 0.66 -29.62 0.57
C VAL A 435 -0.83 -29.75 0.85
N PHE A 436 -1.67 -29.31 -0.08
CA PHE A 436 -3.13 -29.44 -0.02
C PHE A 436 -3.65 -30.67 -0.79
N GLY A 437 -2.78 -31.45 -1.42
CA GLY A 437 -3.14 -32.69 -2.11
C GLY A 437 -3.97 -32.50 -3.38
N GLY A 438 -3.77 -31.39 -4.10
CA GLY A 438 -4.52 -31.08 -5.32
C GLY A 438 -4.36 -32.12 -6.43
N THR A 439 -5.44 -32.32 -7.20
CA THR A 439 -5.53 -33.30 -8.30
C THR A 439 -6.15 -32.72 -9.58
N GLY A 440 -6.34 -31.40 -9.63
CA GLY A 440 -6.70 -30.69 -10.86
C GLY A 440 -5.53 -30.59 -11.86
N ASN A 441 -5.60 -29.62 -12.76
CA ASN A 441 -4.52 -29.27 -13.67
C ASN A 441 -3.44 -28.42 -12.96
N HIS A 442 -2.43 -27.99 -13.71
CA HIS A 442 -1.44 -27.02 -13.24
C HIS A 442 -2.05 -25.62 -13.13
N LYS A 443 -1.66 -24.86 -12.09
CA LYS A 443 -2.04 -23.45 -11.92
C LYS A 443 -1.66 -22.62 -13.15
N THR A 444 -2.45 -21.59 -13.45
CA THR A 444 -2.28 -20.74 -14.65
C THR A 444 -1.52 -19.43 -14.38
N GLY A 445 -1.04 -19.24 -13.15
CA GLY A 445 -0.30 -18.06 -12.70
C GLY A 445 0.56 -18.35 -11.46
N GLU A 446 0.75 -17.35 -10.62
CA GLU A 446 1.58 -17.42 -9.40
C GLU A 446 0.92 -18.18 -8.24
N ASP A 447 1.72 -18.57 -7.24
CA ASP A 447 1.27 -19.38 -6.10
C ASP A 447 1.00 -18.53 -4.87
N TYR A 448 -0.19 -18.67 -4.28
CA TYR A 448 -0.47 -18.16 -2.95
C TYR A 448 -0.26 -19.27 -1.91
N THR A 449 0.93 -19.32 -1.30
CA THR A 449 1.41 -20.50 -0.55
C THR A 449 0.60 -20.86 0.70
N ALA A 450 -0.09 -19.89 1.31
CA ALA A 450 -0.80 -20.09 2.58
C ALA A 450 -2.18 -20.76 2.47
N ALA A 451 -2.71 -20.99 1.26
CA ALA A 451 -4.02 -21.61 1.06
C ALA A 451 -4.06 -22.49 -0.22
N PRO A 452 -5.04 -23.40 -0.36
CA PRO A 452 -5.19 -24.17 -1.60
C PRO A 452 -5.50 -23.27 -2.79
N ASN A 453 -4.70 -23.38 -3.86
CA ASN A 453 -4.84 -22.60 -5.09
C ASN A 453 -5.82 -23.29 -6.04
N ILE A 454 -6.77 -22.53 -6.57
CA ILE A 454 -7.97 -23.05 -7.25
C ILE A 454 -7.73 -23.24 -8.76
N ASP A 455 -8.11 -24.42 -9.25
CA ASP A 455 -8.00 -24.77 -10.66
C ASP A 455 -9.17 -24.20 -11.47
N HIS A 456 -9.01 -22.94 -11.88
CA HIS A 456 -9.94 -22.28 -12.80
C HIS A 456 -10.01 -22.90 -14.20
N THR A 457 -9.14 -23.86 -14.56
CA THR A 457 -9.31 -24.60 -15.83
C THR A 457 -10.49 -25.58 -15.78
N GLN A 458 -10.96 -25.95 -14.59
CA GLN A 458 -12.16 -26.78 -14.41
C GLN A 458 -13.45 -26.00 -14.73
N GLU A 459 -14.24 -26.52 -15.67
CA GLU A 459 -15.56 -25.96 -16.02
C GLU A 459 -16.49 -25.83 -14.80
N PHE A 460 -16.51 -26.83 -13.90
CA PHE A 460 -17.39 -26.79 -12.73
C PHE A 460 -17.02 -25.67 -11.75
N VAL A 461 -15.72 -25.41 -11.57
CA VAL A 461 -15.22 -24.29 -10.74
C VAL A 461 -15.68 -22.96 -11.32
N ARG A 462 -15.51 -22.76 -12.64
CA ARG A 462 -15.94 -21.51 -13.30
C ARG A 462 -17.44 -21.31 -13.22
N GLN A 463 -18.24 -22.34 -13.53
CA GLN A 463 -19.70 -22.25 -13.43
C GLN A 463 -20.18 -21.97 -12.00
N ASP A 464 -19.51 -22.52 -10.99
CA ASP A 464 -19.82 -22.24 -9.58
C ASP A 464 -19.45 -20.81 -9.16
N ILE A 465 -18.29 -20.30 -9.58
CA ILE A 465 -17.91 -18.89 -9.39
C ILE A 465 -18.91 -17.96 -10.10
N ILE A 466 -19.33 -18.27 -11.33
CA ILE A 466 -20.34 -17.50 -12.08
C ILE A 466 -21.70 -17.47 -11.35
N LYS A 467 -22.14 -18.58 -10.74
CA LYS A 467 -23.37 -18.62 -9.91
C LYS A 467 -23.23 -17.74 -8.67
N TRP A 468 -22.07 -17.71 -8.04
CA TRP A 468 -21.80 -16.90 -6.85
C TRP A 468 -21.69 -15.41 -7.17
N LEU A 469 -20.97 -15.04 -8.23
CA LEU A 469 -20.92 -13.65 -8.72
C LEU A 469 -22.32 -13.14 -9.14
N LYS A 470 -23.18 -14.00 -9.71
CA LYS A 470 -24.60 -13.70 -9.96
C LYS A 470 -25.41 -13.52 -8.68
N LEU A 471 -25.09 -14.24 -7.59
CA LEU A 471 -25.66 -13.93 -6.28
C LEU A 471 -25.22 -12.54 -5.82
N LEU A 472 -23.93 -12.20 -5.88
CA LEU A 472 -23.43 -10.87 -5.49
C LEU A 472 -24.10 -9.74 -6.29
N ARG A 473 -24.28 -9.90 -7.62
CA ARG A 473 -25.11 -8.99 -8.43
C ARG A 473 -26.53 -8.84 -7.84
N SER A 474 -27.19 -9.96 -7.53
CA SER A 474 -28.58 -9.97 -7.07
C SER A 474 -28.81 -9.42 -5.64
N ILE A 475 -27.75 -9.28 -4.82
CA ILE A 475 -27.86 -8.66 -3.49
C ILE A 475 -27.58 -7.14 -3.50
N GLY A 476 -27.03 -6.60 -4.59
CA GLY A 476 -26.76 -5.17 -4.76
C GLY A 476 -25.32 -4.78 -5.09
N PHE A 477 -24.44 -5.69 -5.52
CA PHE A 477 -23.10 -5.30 -5.99
C PHE A 477 -23.08 -4.92 -7.47
N ASP A 478 -22.61 -3.71 -7.75
CA ASP A 478 -22.53 -3.07 -9.07
C ASP A 478 -21.22 -3.37 -9.81
N GLY A 479 -20.19 -3.86 -9.13
CA GLY A 479 -18.90 -4.18 -9.73
C GLY A 479 -18.01 -5.10 -8.91
N PHE A 480 -16.83 -5.41 -9.44
CA PHE A 480 -15.85 -6.33 -8.87
C PHE A 480 -14.41 -5.79 -8.91
N ARG A 481 -13.72 -5.76 -7.75
CA ARG A 481 -12.25 -5.74 -7.68
C ARG A 481 -11.80 -7.19 -7.63
N PHE A 482 -11.00 -7.63 -8.60
CA PHE A 482 -10.43 -8.98 -8.59
C PHE A 482 -9.09 -8.98 -7.86
N ASP A 483 -9.01 -9.79 -6.81
CA ASP A 483 -7.82 -10.02 -5.99
C ASP A 483 -6.77 -10.84 -6.74
N PHE A 484 -5.49 -10.54 -6.48
CA PHE A 484 -4.33 -11.35 -6.87
C PHE A 484 -4.42 -11.94 -8.29
N VAL A 485 -4.73 -11.11 -9.30
CA VAL A 485 -4.98 -11.58 -10.69
C VAL A 485 -3.72 -12.01 -11.45
N LYS A 486 -2.58 -12.10 -10.75
CA LYS A 486 -1.38 -12.83 -11.21
C LYS A 486 -1.45 -14.33 -10.94
N GLY A 487 -2.30 -14.80 -10.01
CA GLY A 487 -2.46 -16.22 -9.69
C GLY A 487 -3.19 -17.04 -10.75
N TYR A 488 -4.01 -16.38 -11.58
CA TYR A 488 -4.89 -17.03 -12.55
C TYR A 488 -5.04 -16.23 -13.85
N SER A 489 -5.27 -16.92 -14.97
CA SER A 489 -5.34 -16.28 -16.29
C SER A 489 -6.52 -15.30 -16.41
N GLY A 490 -6.27 -14.13 -16.99
CA GLY A 490 -7.28 -13.09 -17.26
C GLY A 490 -8.39 -13.54 -18.22
N GLU A 491 -8.24 -14.65 -18.94
CA GLU A 491 -9.32 -15.24 -19.74
C GLU A 491 -10.48 -15.76 -18.88
N PHE A 492 -10.21 -16.19 -17.64
CA PHE A 492 -11.26 -16.57 -16.69
C PHE A 492 -11.98 -15.34 -16.16
N VAL A 493 -11.25 -14.23 -15.91
CA VAL A 493 -11.86 -12.94 -15.59
C VAL A 493 -12.76 -12.46 -16.73
N LYS A 494 -12.37 -12.68 -18.00
CA LYS A 494 -13.26 -12.44 -19.14
C LYS A 494 -14.54 -13.26 -19.04
N GLU A 495 -14.45 -14.57 -18.84
CA GLU A 495 -15.62 -15.46 -18.76
C GLU A 495 -16.57 -15.03 -17.63
N TYR A 496 -16.03 -14.70 -16.45
CA TYR A 496 -16.80 -14.20 -15.32
C TYR A 496 -17.51 -12.88 -15.64
N LEU A 497 -16.83 -11.93 -16.29
CA LEU A 497 -17.39 -10.62 -16.65
C LEU A 497 -18.44 -10.71 -17.76
N ASP A 498 -18.18 -11.48 -18.82
CA ASP A 498 -19.14 -11.74 -19.89
C ASP A 498 -20.41 -12.44 -19.34
N ALA A 499 -20.25 -13.35 -18.38
CA ALA A 499 -21.36 -14.10 -17.80
C ALA A 499 -22.17 -13.33 -16.73
N THR A 500 -21.63 -12.27 -16.12
CA THR A 500 -22.26 -11.55 -14.99
C THR A 500 -22.61 -10.08 -15.29
N VAL A 501 -21.99 -9.49 -16.32
CA VAL A 501 -22.22 -8.12 -16.83
C VAL A 501 -22.28 -7.06 -15.72
N PRO A 502 -21.21 -6.89 -14.91
CA PRO A 502 -21.14 -5.80 -13.95
C PRO A 502 -20.87 -4.45 -14.64
N GLU A 503 -21.08 -3.35 -13.93
CA GLU A 503 -20.86 -2.00 -14.48
C GLU A 503 -19.40 -1.54 -14.43
N LEU A 504 -18.63 -2.04 -13.46
CA LEU A 504 -17.22 -1.71 -13.27
C LEU A 504 -16.45 -2.95 -12.78
N ALA A 505 -15.30 -3.21 -13.37
CA ALA A 505 -14.39 -4.25 -12.98
C ALA A 505 -12.93 -3.80 -13.09
N PHE A 506 -12.12 -4.14 -12.08
CA PHE A 506 -10.68 -3.91 -12.12
C PHE A 506 -9.89 -5.01 -11.40
N GLY A 507 -8.74 -5.39 -11.95
CA GLY A 507 -7.85 -6.39 -11.37
C GLY A 507 -6.64 -5.78 -10.65
N GLU A 508 -6.23 -6.43 -9.58
CA GLU A 508 -4.92 -6.20 -8.95
C GLU A 508 -3.80 -6.97 -9.66
N TYR A 509 -3.30 -6.40 -10.76
CA TYR A 509 -2.07 -6.89 -11.37
C TYR A 509 -0.86 -6.20 -10.70
N TRP A 510 -0.57 -6.58 -9.45
CA TRP A 510 0.60 -6.08 -8.72
C TRP A 510 1.83 -6.92 -9.05
N ASP A 511 2.73 -6.35 -9.84
CA ASP A 511 4.01 -6.96 -10.17
C ASP A 511 5.19 -6.11 -9.68
N THR A 512 6.40 -6.68 -9.65
CA THR A 512 7.59 -5.90 -9.29
C THR A 512 7.96 -4.98 -10.45
N CYS A 513 8.10 -3.68 -10.17
CA CYS A 513 8.66 -2.71 -11.12
C CYS A 513 10.13 -3.03 -11.44
N GLU A 514 10.68 -2.43 -12.50
CA GLU A 514 12.08 -2.62 -12.88
C GLU A 514 13.01 -1.75 -12.01
N TYR A 515 14.02 -2.35 -11.37
CA TYR A 515 15.00 -1.65 -10.52
C TYR A 515 16.44 -1.95 -10.97
N THR A 516 17.37 -1.09 -10.60
CA THR A 516 18.82 -1.32 -10.73
C THR A 516 19.52 -0.69 -9.53
N ASP A 517 20.43 -1.41 -8.88
CA ASP A 517 21.12 -1.01 -7.64
C ASP A 517 20.16 -0.47 -6.53
N GLY A 518 18.93 -0.99 -6.47
CA GLY A 518 17.88 -0.55 -5.52
C GLY A 518 17.16 0.76 -5.87
N VAL A 519 17.45 1.36 -7.03
CA VAL A 519 16.79 2.57 -7.54
C VAL A 519 15.78 2.18 -8.63
N LEU A 520 14.61 2.82 -8.66
CA LEU A 520 13.59 2.55 -9.68
C LEU A 520 14.11 2.99 -11.05
N ASN A 521 14.03 2.11 -12.05
CA ASN A 521 14.44 2.48 -13.42
C ASN A 521 13.51 3.53 -14.01
N TYR A 522 14.06 4.49 -14.77
CA TYR A 522 13.26 5.52 -15.43
C TYR A 522 12.27 4.92 -16.45
N ASN A 523 12.71 3.93 -17.22
CA ASN A 523 11.81 3.21 -18.13
C ASN A 523 11.12 2.05 -17.41
N GLN A 524 9.79 2.11 -17.32
CA GLN A 524 8.92 1.07 -16.79
C GLN A 524 8.00 0.45 -17.86
N ASP A 525 8.30 0.63 -19.15
CA ASP A 525 7.51 0.10 -20.28
C ASP A 525 7.25 -1.41 -20.13
N ALA A 526 8.25 -2.17 -19.72
CA ALA A 526 8.11 -3.61 -19.47
C ALA A 526 7.05 -3.90 -18.39
N HIS A 527 7.02 -3.15 -17.28
CA HIS A 527 6.04 -3.31 -16.21
C HIS A 527 4.63 -2.95 -16.69
N ARG A 528 4.43 -1.74 -17.26
CA ARG A 528 3.09 -1.34 -17.74
C ARG A 528 2.58 -2.20 -18.90
N GLN A 529 3.46 -2.72 -19.76
CA GLN A 529 3.08 -3.65 -20.82
C GLN A 529 2.59 -5.00 -20.25
N ARG A 530 3.12 -5.48 -19.11
CA ARG A 530 2.58 -6.69 -18.45
C ARG A 530 1.15 -6.47 -17.96
N THR A 531 0.83 -5.30 -17.41
CA THR A 531 -0.55 -4.93 -17.06
C THR A 531 -1.46 -4.77 -18.29
N VAL A 532 -0.98 -4.16 -19.39
CA VAL A 532 -1.71 -4.10 -20.67
C VAL A 532 -2.04 -5.50 -21.18
N ASN A 533 -1.04 -6.40 -21.21
CA ASN A 533 -1.22 -7.80 -21.65
C ASN A 533 -2.27 -8.55 -20.82
N TRP A 534 -2.35 -8.27 -19.51
CA TRP A 534 -3.39 -8.83 -18.64
C TRP A 534 -4.78 -8.25 -18.99
N CYS A 535 -4.89 -6.93 -19.16
CA CYS A 535 -6.14 -6.29 -19.60
C CYS A 535 -6.62 -6.87 -20.94
N ASP A 536 -5.73 -7.05 -21.92
CA ASP A 536 -6.04 -7.69 -23.21
C ASP A 536 -6.51 -9.14 -23.06
N ARG A 537 -5.95 -9.92 -22.13
CA ARG A 537 -6.43 -11.29 -21.82
C ARG A 537 -7.85 -11.31 -21.25
N THR A 538 -8.30 -10.23 -20.59
CA THR A 538 -9.74 -10.08 -20.23
C THR A 538 -10.63 -9.78 -21.45
N GLY A 539 -10.09 -9.79 -22.67
CA GLY A 539 -10.74 -9.22 -23.86
C GLY A 539 -10.91 -7.70 -23.74
N GLY A 540 -10.07 -7.06 -22.93
CA GLY A 540 -10.20 -5.66 -22.54
C GLY A 540 -11.43 -5.33 -21.72
N THR A 541 -12.16 -6.29 -21.11
CA THR A 541 -13.41 -6.00 -20.37
C THR A 541 -13.17 -5.52 -18.93
N SER A 542 -12.02 -5.82 -18.33
CA SER A 542 -11.58 -5.31 -17.03
C SER A 542 -10.56 -4.18 -17.18
N ALA A 543 -10.59 -3.20 -16.28
CA ALA A 543 -9.46 -2.31 -16.00
C ALA A 543 -8.46 -2.99 -15.04
N ALA A 544 -7.37 -2.30 -14.67
CA ALA A 544 -6.41 -2.75 -13.66
C ALA A 544 -5.88 -1.58 -12.82
N PHE A 545 -5.38 -1.86 -11.62
CA PHE A 545 -4.66 -0.88 -10.82
C PHE A 545 -3.34 -0.45 -11.50
N ASP A 546 -3.10 0.86 -11.59
CA ASP A 546 -1.88 1.43 -12.18
C ASP A 546 -0.72 1.45 -11.16
N PHE A 547 -0.25 0.26 -10.78
CA PHE A 547 0.92 0.07 -9.91
C PHE A 547 2.18 0.77 -10.48
N THR A 548 2.26 0.91 -11.81
CA THR A 548 3.34 1.66 -12.47
C THR A 548 3.31 3.15 -12.10
N THR A 549 2.14 3.80 -12.15
CA THR A 549 1.99 5.18 -11.70
C THR A 549 2.22 5.31 -10.19
N LYS A 550 1.75 4.36 -9.34
CA LYS A 550 2.02 4.36 -7.88
C LYS A 550 3.53 4.37 -7.59
N GLY A 551 4.29 3.44 -8.18
CA GLY A 551 5.74 3.34 -7.97
C GLY A 551 6.52 4.56 -8.49
N ILE A 552 6.19 5.04 -9.68
CA ILE A 552 6.89 6.20 -10.26
C ILE A 552 6.55 7.50 -9.50
N LEU A 553 5.31 7.70 -9.06
CA LEU A 553 4.95 8.87 -8.22
C LEU A 553 5.66 8.82 -6.86
N GLN A 554 5.72 7.65 -6.22
CA GLN A 554 6.42 7.46 -4.94
C GLN A 554 7.90 7.86 -5.05
N GLU A 555 8.63 7.32 -6.03
CA GLU A 555 10.05 7.62 -6.25
C GLU A 555 10.25 9.10 -6.67
N ALA A 556 9.44 9.60 -7.61
CA ALA A 556 9.56 10.97 -8.12
C ALA A 556 9.33 12.05 -7.05
N MET A 557 8.37 11.83 -6.15
CA MET A 557 8.07 12.78 -5.07
C MET A 557 9.03 12.60 -3.89
N GLY A 558 9.32 11.34 -3.52
CA GLY A 558 10.22 11.02 -2.40
C GLY A 558 11.68 11.42 -2.61
N ARG A 559 12.15 11.49 -3.86
CA ARG A 559 13.54 11.89 -4.20
C ARG A 559 13.70 13.30 -4.77
N GLY A 560 12.61 14.00 -5.09
CA GLY A 560 12.69 15.24 -5.88
C GLY A 560 13.16 14.97 -7.32
N GLU A 561 12.50 14.02 -7.98
CA GLU A 561 12.83 13.55 -9.32
C GLU A 561 11.60 13.63 -10.24
N TYR A 562 10.90 14.77 -10.24
CA TYR A 562 9.68 15.02 -11.03
C TYR A 562 9.87 14.87 -12.56
N TRP A 563 11.13 14.84 -13.04
CA TRP A 563 11.50 14.50 -14.41
C TRP A 563 11.14 13.05 -14.79
N ARG A 564 10.89 12.17 -13.81
CA ARG A 564 10.37 10.80 -14.03
C ARG A 564 8.94 10.79 -14.56
N LEU A 565 8.17 11.88 -14.37
CA LEU A 565 6.73 11.95 -14.68
C LEU A 565 6.40 12.18 -16.17
N ILE A 566 7.39 11.99 -17.06
CA ILE A 566 7.24 12.01 -18.52
C ILE A 566 8.02 10.83 -19.13
N ASP A 567 7.43 10.13 -20.10
CA ASP A 567 8.10 9.08 -20.87
C ASP A 567 8.84 9.62 -22.11
N SER A 568 9.60 8.75 -22.78
CA SER A 568 10.36 9.08 -23.99
C SER A 568 9.51 9.52 -25.20
N GLN A 569 8.17 9.41 -25.10
CA GLN A 569 7.21 9.82 -26.13
C GLN A 569 6.40 11.07 -25.70
N GLY A 570 6.74 11.69 -24.57
CA GLY A 570 6.07 12.89 -24.05
C GLY A 570 4.74 12.62 -23.32
N ARG A 571 4.49 11.37 -22.93
CA ARG A 571 3.26 10.92 -22.24
C ARG A 571 3.54 10.68 -20.75
N PRO A 572 2.50 10.49 -19.91
CA PRO A 572 2.69 9.91 -18.58
C PRO A 572 3.41 8.55 -18.64
N PRO A 573 4.19 8.19 -17.60
CA PRO A 573 5.06 7.01 -17.66
C PRO A 573 4.40 5.71 -17.16
N GLY A 574 3.25 5.78 -16.48
CA GLY A 574 2.51 4.59 -16.03
C GLY A 574 1.54 4.02 -17.06
N LEU A 575 0.63 3.13 -16.62
CA LEU A 575 -0.39 2.52 -17.48
C LEU A 575 -1.33 3.57 -18.09
N LEU A 576 -1.63 4.65 -17.36
CA LEU A 576 -2.44 5.76 -17.89
C LEU A 576 -1.80 6.47 -19.10
N GLY A 577 -0.48 6.33 -19.32
CA GLY A 577 0.19 6.81 -20.51
C GLY A 577 -0.05 5.98 -21.78
N MET A 578 -0.51 4.72 -21.62
CA MET A 578 -0.78 3.79 -22.71
C MET A 578 -2.28 3.56 -22.91
N TRP A 579 -3.01 3.26 -21.82
CA TRP A 579 -4.42 2.89 -21.87
C TRP A 579 -5.19 3.46 -20.68
N PRO A 580 -5.43 4.79 -20.63
CA PRO A 580 -5.98 5.43 -19.44
C PRO A 580 -7.42 5.01 -19.13
N SER A 581 -8.20 4.54 -20.12
CA SER A 581 -9.50 3.88 -19.86
C SER A 581 -9.41 2.49 -19.21
N ARG A 582 -8.21 2.04 -18.84
CA ARG A 582 -7.94 0.79 -18.09
C ARG A 582 -7.06 1.04 -16.86
N ALA A 583 -6.68 2.28 -16.58
CA ALA A 583 -5.85 2.64 -15.44
C ALA A 583 -6.72 3.11 -14.26
N VAL A 584 -6.81 2.28 -13.22
CA VAL A 584 -7.29 2.70 -11.90
C VAL A 584 -6.10 3.23 -11.12
N THR A 585 -5.96 4.56 -11.08
CA THR A 585 -4.81 5.25 -10.50
C THR A 585 -5.03 5.52 -9.02
N PHE A 586 -4.08 5.19 -8.16
CA PHE A 586 -4.23 5.27 -6.69
C PHE A 586 -2.94 5.79 -6.02
N ILE A 587 -3.05 6.26 -4.78
CA ILE A 587 -1.91 6.69 -3.94
C ILE A 587 -1.63 5.68 -2.83
N GLU A 588 -2.66 5.10 -2.22
CA GLU A 588 -2.56 3.94 -1.32
C GLU A 588 -3.71 2.97 -1.53
N ASN A 589 -3.46 1.71 -1.19
CA ASN A 589 -4.49 0.74 -0.86
C ASN A 589 -4.30 0.24 0.60
N HIS A 590 -4.91 -0.90 0.98
CA HIS A 590 -4.77 -1.46 2.33
C HIS A 590 -3.44 -2.19 2.60
N ASP A 591 -2.68 -2.54 1.55
CA ASP A 591 -1.41 -3.29 1.64
C ASP A 591 -0.21 -2.36 1.55
N THR A 592 -0.22 -1.45 0.56
CA THR A 592 0.88 -0.51 0.34
C THR A 592 0.97 0.51 1.48
N GLY A 593 -0.17 0.86 2.07
CA GLY A 593 -0.30 1.74 3.23
C GLY A 593 -1.06 1.06 4.38
N SER A 594 -1.93 1.81 5.07
CA SER A 594 -2.63 1.33 6.27
C SER A 594 -1.66 0.81 7.34
N THR A 595 -2.01 -0.25 8.08
CA THR A 595 -1.14 -0.90 9.07
C THR A 595 -0.23 -1.99 8.50
N LEU A 596 -0.41 -2.41 7.24
CA LEU A 596 0.52 -3.30 6.54
C LEU A 596 1.77 -2.54 6.05
N ASN A 597 1.56 -1.36 5.46
CA ASN A 597 2.63 -0.41 5.12
C ASN A 597 3.75 -1.06 4.27
N HIS A 598 3.39 -1.96 3.34
CA HIS A 598 4.36 -2.70 2.53
C HIS A 598 5.08 -1.82 1.48
N TRP A 599 4.43 -0.74 1.02
CA TRP A 599 4.99 0.13 -0.03
C TRP A 599 4.46 1.58 0.05
N PRO A 600 4.69 2.29 1.17
CA PRO A 600 4.02 3.54 1.48
C PRO A 600 4.49 4.69 0.59
N PHE A 601 3.59 5.63 0.36
CA PHE A 601 3.85 6.91 -0.30
C PHE A 601 4.46 7.90 0.70
N PRO A 602 5.41 8.76 0.27
CA PRO A 602 5.96 9.80 1.13
C PRO A 602 4.85 10.68 1.74
N SER A 603 4.69 10.63 3.07
CA SER A 603 3.54 11.19 3.78
C SER A 603 3.42 12.72 3.62
N SER A 604 4.55 13.42 3.49
CA SER A 604 4.63 14.85 3.17
C SER A 604 4.13 15.21 1.76
N HIS A 605 4.06 14.25 0.83
CA HIS A 605 3.74 14.46 -0.59
C HIS A 605 2.37 13.91 -0.99
N LEU A 606 1.55 13.43 -0.05
CA LEU A 606 0.22 12.87 -0.33
C LEU A 606 -0.69 13.81 -1.15
N LEU A 607 -0.63 15.12 -0.87
CA LEU A 607 -1.39 16.11 -1.65
C LEU A 607 -0.93 16.19 -3.11
N GLU A 608 0.37 16.09 -3.35
CA GLU A 608 0.95 16.14 -4.70
C GLU A 608 0.53 14.91 -5.51
N GLY A 609 0.58 13.73 -4.89
CA GLY A 609 0.06 12.49 -5.46
C GLY A 609 -1.43 12.60 -5.83
N TYR A 610 -2.27 13.07 -4.91
CA TYR A 610 -3.70 13.25 -5.18
C TYR A 610 -3.98 14.34 -6.23
N ALA A 611 -3.23 15.44 -6.24
CA ALA A 611 -3.34 16.46 -7.27
C ALA A 611 -3.00 15.90 -8.65
N TYR A 612 -2.00 15.01 -8.76
CA TYR A 612 -1.73 14.26 -9.98
C TYR A 612 -2.93 13.36 -10.35
N ILE A 613 -3.24 12.33 -9.57
CA ILE A 613 -4.21 11.30 -10.01
C ILE A 613 -5.65 11.81 -10.19
N ILE A 614 -6.07 12.85 -9.45
CA ILE A 614 -7.44 13.39 -9.57
C ILE A 614 -7.56 14.33 -10.79
N THR A 615 -6.50 15.05 -11.17
CA THR A 615 -6.53 15.92 -12.37
C THR A 615 -6.25 15.17 -13.67
N HIS A 616 -5.58 14.02 -13.61
CA HIS A 616 -5.10 13.29 -14.79
C HIS A 616 -6.13 12.29 -15.36
N PRO A 617 -5.87 11.76 -16.58
CA PRO A 617 -6.60 10.62 -17.14
C PRO A 617 -6.39 9.34 -16.30
N GLY A 618 -7.21 8.32 -16.55
CA GLY A 618 -7.43 7.24 -15.58
C GLY A 618 -8.66 7.50 -14.69
N SER A 619 -9.07 6.48 -13.95
CA SER A 619 -10.13 6.55 -12.94
C SER A 619 -9.51 6.57 -11.55
N PRO A 620 -9.51 7.71 -10.82
CA PRO A 620 -8.84 7.81 -9.53
C PRO A 620 -9.54 6.97 -8.46
N CYS A 621 -8.77 6.12 -7.78
CA CYS A 621 -9.15 5.44 -6.55
C CYS A 621 -8.51 6.15 -5.35
N ILE A 622 -9.36 6.66 -4.47
CA ILE A 622 -8.98 7.36 -3.25
C ILE A 622 -8.93 6.36 -2.09
N PHE A 623 -7.92 6.47 -1.22
CA PHE A 623 -7.81 5.63 -0.04
C PHE A 623 -8.67 6.16 1.13
N TYR A 624 -9.30 5.26 1.89
CA TYR A 624 -10.23 5.60 2.98
C TYR A 624 -9.63 6.59 3.98
N ASP A 625 -8.48 6.26 4.54
CA ASP A 625 -7.85 7.03 5.62
C ASP A 625 -7.52 8.45 5.15
N HIS A 626 -7.04 8.59 3.92
CA HIS A 626 -6.69 9.88 3.31
C HIS A 626 -7.92 10.73 2.97
N PHE A 627 -9.02 10.11 2.53
CA PHE A 627 -10.27 10.82 2.25
C PHE A 627 -10.90 11.37 3.53
N PHE A 628 -10.86 10.62 4.64
CA PHE A 628 -11.44 11.07 5.92
C PHE A 628 -10.49 11.89 6.79
N ALA A 629 -9.19 11.97 6.47
CA ALA A 629 -8.20 12.78 7.18
C ALA A 629 -8.54 14.29 7.21
N GLU A 630 -8.19 14.94 8.32
CA GLU A 630 -8.25 16.39 8.46
C GLU A 630 -7.23 17.09 7.54
N GLY A 631 -7.59 18.25 6.98
CA GLY A 631 -6.79 18.97 5.99
C GLY A 631 -6.74 18.24 4.63
N LEU A 632 -6.00 17.14 4.54
CA LEU A 632 -5.79 16.36 3.31
C LEU A 632 -7.11 15.92 2.67
N GLY A 633 -8.06 15.40 3.46
CA GLY A 633 -9.36 14.98 2.95
C GLY A 633 -10.18 16.14 2.37
N GLN A 634 -10.04 17.36 2.91
CA GLN A 634 -10.69 18.55 2.34
C GLN A 634 -10.07 18.93 0.99
N SER A 635 -8.74 18.88 0.90
CA SER A 635 -8.00 19.10 -0.35
C SER A 635 -8.38 18.09 -1.44
N ILE A 636 -8.47 16.80 -1.10
CA ILE A 636 -8.95 15.73 -2.00
C ILE A 636 -10.37 16.03 -2.50
N ARG A 637 -11.28 16.42 -1.60
CA ARG A 637 -12.68 16.76 -1.98
C ARG A 637 -12.77 17.98 -2.90
N GLU A 638 -11.89 18.96 -2.79
CA GLU A 638 -11.88 20.10 -3.73
C GLU A 638 -11.30 19.72 -5.10
N LEU A 639 -10.24 18.91 -5.15
CA LEU A 639 -9.74 18.33 -6.40
C LEU A 639 -10.83 17.51 -7.13
N ILE A 640 -11.61 16.73 -6.39
CA ILE A 640 -12.76 15.98 -6.93
C ILE A 640 -13.81 16.93 -7.53
N LYS A 641 -14.19 18.01 -6.82
CA LYS A 641 -15.11 19.02 -7.38
C LYS A 641 -14.57 19.67 -8.64
N ILE A 642 -13.28 19.99 -8.71
CA ILE A 642 -12.64 20.55 -9.91
C ILE A 642 -12.70 19.55 -11.08
N ARG A 643 -12.33 18.28 -10.86
CA ARG A 643 -12.41 17.21 -11.87
C ARG A 643 -13.82 17.06 -12.44
N SER A 644 -14.82 16.99 -11.56
CA SER A 644 -16.23 16.82 -11.92
C SER A 644 -16.83 18.06 -12.59
N ARG A 645 -16.57 19.27 -12.07
CA ARG A 645 -17.03 20.55 -12.63
C ARG A 645 -16.55 20.76 -14.07
N LEU A 646 -15.31 20.35 -14.35
CA LEU A 646 -14.69 20.50 -15.68
C LEU A 646 -14.91 19.25 -16.57
N GLY A 647 -15.63 18.24 -16.10
CA GLY A 647 -15.92 17.02 -16.85
C GLY A 647 -14.65 16.34 -17.37
N ILE A 648 -13.66 16.15 -16.50
CA ILE A 648 -12.45 15.36 -16.77
C ILE A 648 -12.80 13.87 -16.59
N GLN A 649 -12.40 13.05 -17.56
CA GLN A 649 -12.72 11.62 -17.64
C GLN A 649 -11.46 10.77 -17.80
N CYS A 650 -11.61 9.44 -17.68
CA CYS A 650 -10.53 8.48 -17.87
C CYS A 650 -9.91 8.49 -19.28
N ARG A 651 -10.53 9.16 -20.26
CA ARG A 651 -9.99 9.37 -21.62
C ARG A 651 -9.62 10.83 -21.95
N SER A 652 -9.58 11.72 -20.96
CA SER A 652 -9.15 13.12 -21.17
C SER A 652 -7.72 13.19 -21.71
N LYS A 653 -7.40 14.27 -22.44
CA LYS A 653 -6.06 14.47 -23.01
C LYS A 653 -5.18 15.24 -22.05
N VAL A 654 -4.08 14.65 -21.62
CA VAL A 654 -2.98 15.34 -20.95
C VAL A 654 -1.94 15.85 -21.96
N VAL A 655 -1.34 16.99 -21.68
CA VAL A 655 -0.14 17.52 -22.35
C VAL A 655 0.81 18.01 -21.25
N ILE A 656 1.98 17.39 -21.17
CA ILE A 656 3.00 17.73 -20.17
C ILE A 656 3.74 18.99 -20.63
N GLN A 657 3.83 19.98 -19.76
CA GLN A 657 4.37 21.32 -20.06
C GLN A 657 5.78 21.52 -19.49
N LYS A 658 6.09 20.91 -18.34
CA LYS A 658 7.42 20.89 -17.72
C LYS A 658 7.58 19.60 -16.92
N ALA A 659 8.75 18.98 -17.00
CA ALA A 659 9.15 17.86 -16.14
C ALA A 659 10.65 18.01 -15.85
N ALA A 660 10.99 18.38 -14.62
CA ALA A 660 12.33 18.78 -14.18
C ALA A 660 12.63 18.19 -12.80
N ALA A 661 13.82 18.43 -12.22
CA ALA A 661 14.14 17.96 -10.87
C ALA A 661 13.24 18.60 -9.80
N ASP A 662 12.85 19.85 -10.00
CA ASP A 662 12.13 20.69 -9.05
C ASP A 662 10.60 20.69 -9.25
N VAL A 663 10.10 20.38 -10.45
CA VAL A 663 8.66 20.51 -10.77
C VAL A 663 8.22 19.64 -11.94
N TYR A 664 7.00 19.11 -11.83
CA TYR A 664 6.19 18.63 -12.96
C TYR A 664 4.98 19.55 -13.14
N ALA A 665 4.65 19.87 -14.39
CA ALA A 665 3.47 20.63 -14.73
C ALA A 665 2.82 20.14 -16.02
N ALA A 666 1.49 20.12 -16.05
CA ALA A 666 0.71 19.60 -17.17
C ALA A 666 -0.61 20.36 -17.35
N THR A 667 -1.18 20.26 -18.56
CA THR A 667 -2.55 20.68 -18.86
C THR A 667 -3.41 19.49 -19.26
N ILE A 668 -4.67 19.47 -18.80
CA ILE A 668 -5.64 18.39 -19.08
C ILE A 668 -6.89 18.98 -19.75
N ASP A 669 -7.27 18.42 -20.90
CA ASP A 669 -8.36 18.86 -21.81
C ASP A 669 -8.33 20.35 -22.24
N SER A 670 -7.24 21.08 -21.99
CA SER A 670 -7.22 22.55 -22.03
C SER A 670 -8.33 23.18 -21.16
N LYS A 671 -8.60 22.53 -20.01
CA LYS A 671 -9.52 22.95 -18.94
C LYS A 671 -8.82 23.08 -17.59
N ILE A 672 -7.87 22.19 -17.29
CA ILE A 672 -7.02 22.23 -16.10
C ILE A 672 -5.58 22.54 -16.53
N ALA A 673 -4.89 23.36 -15.75
CA ALA A 673 -3.44 23.42 -15.65
C ALA A 673 -3.05 23.07 -14.22
N MET A 674 -1.94 22.38 -13.99
CA MET A 674 -1.48 22.04 -12.64
C MET A 674 0.04 21.91 -12.55
N LYS A 675 0.58 22.09 -11.33
CA LYS A 675 1.95 21.71 -10.96
C LYS A 675 2.00 20.92 -9.65
N VAL A 676 3.05 20.11 -9.54
CA VAL A 676 3.58 19.49 -8.31
C VAL A 676 5.10 19.67 -8.28
N GLY A 677 5.71 19.56 -7.10
CA GLY A 677 7.11 19.88 -6.82
C GLY A 677 7.35 21.34 -6.41
N PRO A 678 8.40 21.63 -5.62
CA PRO A 678 8.68 22.97 -5.10
C PRO A 678 8.93 24.01 -6.20
N GLY A 679 9.52 23.62 -7.34
CA GLY A 679 10.01 24.50 -8.40
C GLY A 679 8.95 25.35 -9.09
N ASP A 680 9.34 26.57 -9.49
CA ASP A 680 8.38 27.54 -10.02
C ASP A 680 7.79 27.12 -11.38
N TRP A 681 6.45 27.25 -11.45
CA TRP A 681 5.65 27.16 -12.66
C TRP A 681 4.23 27.70 -12.42
N SER A 682 3.73 28.48 -13.38
CA SER A 682 2.32 28.84 -13.55
C SER A 682 1.98 28.86 -15.04
N PRO A 683 0.70 28.69 -15.45
CA PRO A 683 0.34 28.77 -16.86
C PRO A 683 0.69 30.13 -17.50
N ASP A 684 0.63 31.22 -16.72
CA ASP A 684 0.99 32.57 -17.17
C ASP A 684 2.50 32.70 -17.39
N SER A 685 3.32 32.19 -16.47
CA SER A 685 4.79 32.18 -16.63
C SER A 685 5.25 31.33 -17.82
N ALA A 686 4.47 30.29 -18.16
CA ALA A 686 4.66 29.45 -19.34
C ALA A 686 4.00 30.04 -20.61
N ASN A 687 3.38 31.22 -20.54
CA ASN A 687 2.70 31.90 -21.65
C ASN A 687 1.63 31.04 -22.35
N LEU A 688 0.89 30.21 -21.59
CA LEU A 688 -0.08 29.24 -22.12
C LEU A 688 -1.37 29.89 -22.63
N GLN A 689 -1.34 30.36 -23.88
CA GLN A 689 -2.50 30.90 -24.57
C GLN A 689 -3.61 29.86 -24.78
N LEU A 690 -4.84 30.20 -24.42
CA LEU A 690 -6.05 29.40 -24.63
C LEU A 690 -7.08 30.11 -25.55
N GLY A 691 -6.59 30.92 -26.50
CA GLY A 691 -7.44 31.77 -27.33
C GLY A 691 -8.00 32.94 -26.52
N GLN A 692 -9.31 32.93 -26.24
CA GLN A 692 -9.99 33.96 -25.44
C GLN A 692 -10.12 33.62 -23.94
N LYS A 693 -9.67 32.43 -23.51
CA LYS A 693 -9.76 32.01 -22.11
C LYS A 693 -8.59 32.51 -21.27
N GLU A 694 -8.85 32.77 -20.00
CA GLU A 694 -7.84 33.04 -18.97
C GLU A 694 -7.67 31.83 -18.03
N TRP A 695 -6.53 31.74 -17.35
CA TRP A 695 -6.27 30.73 -16.32
C TRP A 695 -6.49 31.32 -14.92
N LYS A 696 -7.39 30.71 -14.15
CA LYS A 696 -7.69 31.13 -12.79
C LYS A 696 -7.22 30.09 -11.79
N LEU A 697 -6.46 30.50 -10.77
CA LEU A 697 -6.08 29.60 -9.67
C LEU A 697 -7.34 29.08 -8.97
N ALA A 698 -7.53 27.76 -8.99
CA ALA A 698 -8.67 27.08 -8.37
C ALA A 698 -8.30 26.52 -6.99
N MET A 699 -7.06 26.08 -6.82
CA MET A 699 -6.55 25.49 -5.57
C MET A 699 -5.03 25.57 -5.49
N SER A 700 -4.49 25.71 -4.28
CA SER A 700 -3.06 25.63 -3.98
C SER A 700 -2.79 25.01 -2.61
N GLY A 701 -1.62 24.40 -2.43
CA GLY A 701 -1.14 23.84 -1.17
C GLY A 701 0.38 23.59 -1.22
N PRO A 702 0.97 22.88 -0.23
CA PRO A 702 2.38 22.50 -0.27
C PRO A 702 2.78 21.89 -1.62
N ASN A 703 3.78 22.49 -2.28
CA ASN A 703 4.29 22.15 -3.62
C ASN A 703 3.25 22.10 -4.77
N THR A 704 1.97 22.36 -4.50
CA THR A 704 0.84 22.00 -5.37
C THR A 704 0.08 23.25 -5.81
N ALA A 705 -0.23 23.36 -7.09
CA ALA A 705 -1.19 24.37 -7.59
C ALA A 705 -2.00 23.83 -8.77
N VAL A 706 -3.27 24.21 -8.84
CA VAL A 706 -4.24 23.81 -9.87
C VAL A 706 -5.02 25.04 -10.31
N TRP A 707 -5.06 25.27 -11.62
CA TRP A 707 -5.80 26.34 -12.27
C TRP A 707 -6.91 25.75 -13.15
N GLU A 708 -8.05 26.42 -13.21
CA GLU A 708 -9.13 26.15 -14.15
C GLU A 708 -9.15 27.21 -15.26
N ALA A 709 -9.48 26.80 -16.49
CA ALA A 709 -9.61 27.70 -17.62
C ALA A 709 -11.01 28.32 -17.68
N ILE A 710 -11.10 29.64 -17.57
CA ILE A 710 -12.36 30.42 -17.58
C ILE A 710 -12.56 31.16 -18.91
N TYR A 711 -13.80 31.54 -19.18
CA TYR A 711 -14.24 32.39 -20.31
C TYR A 711 -14.73 33.74 -19.79
#